data_AF-A0A2S8ZD63-F1
#
_entry.id   AF-A0A2S8ZD63-F1
#
_cell.length_a   1.000
_cell.length_b   1.000
_cell.length_c   1.000
_cell.angle_alpha   90.00
_cell.angle_beta   90.00
_cell.angle_gamma   90.00
#
_symmetry.space_group_name_H-M   'P 1'
#
loop_
_entity.id
_entity.type
_entity.pdbx_description
1 polymer ?
#
loop_
_entity_poly.entity_id
_entity_poly.type
_entity_poly.pdbx_seq_one_letter_code
_entity_poly.pdbx_strand_id
1 'polypeptide(L)'
;MHLKSLTLKGFKSFAQPTSFVFEPGVTCIVGPNGSGKSNVVDALAWVMGEQGAKTLRGGKMEDVIFAGTSTRGPLGRAEVQLTIDNADGALPIEYAEVTISRTLFRNGSSEYAINGEGCRLLDVQELLSDSGLGREMHVIVGQGRLDTVLQASPEDRRGFIEEAAGILKHRRRKEKTLRKLDAMETNLTRLSDLAGEIRRQLKPLGRQAEIAREAQTIAAVVRDAKARIFADDVVALRAALADHTRTENERHTERLVLSDQAETVRANIARLEQDQNSVAVDRARSVAFALEQVQERMRGLYTLANQRLALLGSEDDDAAVTSVTVTQSTIDEAKDEIDVISAGLGDAQDAAASASREVVHARAELDTLDVDIAEQSALVSEYDMRLSALRGTADAAASALAAVRGAVLRQENALEAAHARRREATEALEAIEDAEAPEGTAVEHAAAYDSAQRAASAAEAEREALRERLHAAEREVDSLTAKAAALSSALALSGGAAEIVKTGGQGVRGLVGDAVQVRAGYEAAIAAVLGPLAEGVLIDTAADAFRLAAESAEQHRGIVDFVVADARRPEPVRSPIEGITPAVETVTAPDGVLGVLSHVLIADDLDAARKARIALDAAGDTSTTIVTVGGDVVTAQTLRTGSGGERSRLELAAERDAAAERLAEIQIVVDSLREAREDANEAVETTRRQAKDALRALREHDAALATHAEQVNRVTVRHESAVAECERLEAGLAQAQAAVSDAETKAQTAKAALDDAIAAPRPVLDASARDGLLEALELAREGEVRARLEIETLRERVRAAQARVVSLERQREHERDAAAEAARRAVIRRAQREAASGVAAELPRILDSLDRSVTEARVVLGEAESARSAQNEELVGLRAQETSLRERLAGLTESVHGLELQIHEKKLHLNSLLERVSSELALDEDILVAEYGPDQLVPRDPGVEPDGDEVLEDTAIPFDRRIQQRRLAEAERKLAQLGRVNPLALEEFAALEQRHAFLTEQLADLTQTRQDLLTIITDLDERMQTIFASAFEDTREAFGQVFPLLFPGGTGSISLTDPDNMLTTGIEVSVRPVGKKIERLSLLSGGERSLAAVALLVAIFKARPSPFYILDEVEAALDDANLGRLLTVFEQLRESSQLLIITHQKRTMEIADALYGVSMRQDGVSAVVGQRVGDRAAAAV
;
A
#
# COMPACT_ATOMS: atom_id res chain seq x y z
N MET A 1 9.76 -35.97 20.72
CA MET A 1 9.35 -34.88 19.82
C MET A 1 9.32 -35.45 18.42
N HIS A 2 8.19 -35.34 17.73
CA HIS A 2 8.08 -35.74 16.33
C HIS A 2 7.06 -34.87 15.61
N LEU A 3 7.12 -34.82 14.28
CA LEU A 3 6.09 -34.18 13.48
C LEU A 3 4.83 -35.04 13.57
N LYS A 4 3.72 -34.47 14.03
CA LYS A 4 2.44 -35.18 14.20
C LYS A 4 1.55 -35.00 12.98
N SER A 5 1.41 -33.76 12.50
CA SER A 5 0.67 -33.50 11.26
C SER A 5 1.11 -32.24 10.53
N LEU A 6 0.88 -32.22 9.22
CA LEU A 6 1.05 -31.06 8.36
C LEU A 6 -0.24 -30.86 7.55
N THR A 7 -0.87 -29.69 7.71
CA THR A 7 -2.06 -29.32 6.96
C THR A 7 -1.74 -28.20 5.97
N LEU A 8 -1.97 -28.48 4.70
CA LEU A 8 -1.76 -27.56 3.58
C LEU A 8 -3.10 -27.06 3.06
N LYS A 9 -3.27 -25.74 2.96
CA LYS A 9 -4.48 -25.11 2.41
C LYS A 9 -4.08 -24.04 1.41
N GLY A 10 -4.41 -24.26 0.14
CA GLY A 10 -4.11 -23.31 -0.93
C GLY A 10 -2.62 -23.10 -1.18
N PHE A 11 -1.77 -24.05 -0.77
CA PHE A 11 -0.33 -23.99 -0.93
C PHE A 11 0.09 -24.71 -2.22
N LYS A 12 0.66 -23.98 -3.18
CA LYS A 12 1.05 -24.46 -4.51
C LYS A 12 -0.02 -25.36 -5.10
N SER A 13 0.27 -26.62 -5.44
CA SER A 13 -0.68 -27.56 -6.05
C SER A 13 -1.78 -28.11 -5.12
N PHE A 14 -1.78 -27.78 -3.83
CA PHE A 14 -2.77 -28.26 -2.84
C PHE A 14 -3.89 -27.24 -2.65
N ALA A 15 -4.90 -27.29 -3.52
CA ALA A 15 -6.05 -26.39 -3.47
C ALA A 15 -7.08 -26.74 -2.38
N GLN A 16 -7.16 -28.00 -1.97
CA GLN A 16 -8.01 -28.44 -0.86
C GLN A 16 -7.20 -28.58 0.43
N PRO A 17 -7.82 -28.32 1.60
CA PRO A 17 -7.22 -28.65 2.89
C PRO A 17 -6.78 -30.12 2.90
N THR A 18 -5.47 -30.33 2.88
CA THR A 18 -4.87 -31.65 2.80
C THR A 18 -3.96 -31.84 4.00
N SER A 19 -4.32 -32.80 4.85
CA SER A 19 -3.59 -33.11 6.08
C SER A 19 -2.78 -34.39 5.92
N PHE A 20 -1.48 -34.31 6.17
CA PHE A 20 -0.58 -35.45 6.33
C PHE A 20 -0.47 -35.75 7.82
N VAL A 21 -0.67 -37.01 8.22
CA VAL A 21 -0.48 -37.45 9.61
C VAL A 21 0.80 -38.29 9.66
N PHE A 22 1.86 -37.75 10.23
CA PHE A 22 3.14 -38.46 10.24
C PHE A 22 3.21 -39.39 11.44
N GLU A 23 3.79 -40.57 11.24
CA GLU A 23 4.04 -41.52 12.32
C GLU A 23 5.53 -41.49 12.70
N PRO A 24 5.87 -41.83 13.96
CA PRO A 24 7.24 -42.16 14.31
C PRO A 24 7.79 -43.29 13.41
N GLY A 25 9.05 -43.21 13.00
CA GLY A 25 9.66 -44.17 12.07
C GLY A 25 9.86 -43.59 10.67
N VAL A 26 9.71 -44.41 9.62
CA VAL A 26 9.94 -44.00 8.22
C VAL A 26 8.61 -43.74 7.51
N THR A 27 8.35 -42.48 7.17
CA THR A 27 7.24 -42.09 6.31
C THR A 27 7.74 -41.78 4.90
N CYS A 28 7.31 -42.57 3.92
CA CYS A 28 7.67 -42.37 2.52
C CYS A 28 6.55 -41.65 1.76
N ILE A 29 6.88 -40.54 1.10
CA ILE A 29 5.98 -39.76 0.24
C ILE A 29 6.29 -40.11 -1.21
N VAL A 30 5.33 -40.71 -1.89
CA VAL A 30 5.50 -41.34 -3.22
C VAL A 30 4.48 -40.83 -4.21
N GLY A 31 4.78 -40.88 -5.50
CA GLY A 31 3.87 -40.39 -6.55
C GLY A 31 4.59 -40.15 -7.88
N PRO A 32 3.87 -40.01 -9.00
CA PRO A 32 4.47 -39.75 -10.30
C PRO A 32 5.21 -38.40 -10.34
N ASN A 33 6.16 -38.24 -11.26
CA ASN A 33 6.90 -36.98 -11.40
C ASN A 33 5.93 -35.82 -11.71
N GLY A 34 6.15 -34.67 -11.09
CA GLY A 34 5.26 -33.52 -11.23
C GLY A 34 3.96 -33.56 -10.40
N SER A 35 3.71 -34.61 -9.59
CA SER A 35 2.48 -34.74 -8.79
C SER A 35 2.35 -33.79 -7.58
N GLY A 36 3.36 -32.97 -7.29
CA GLY A 36 3.38 -32.04 -6.16
C GLY A 36 4.11 -32.56 -4.90
N LYS A 37 4.91 -33.63 -5.01
CA LYS A 37 5.66 -34.21 -3.87
C LYS A 37 6.61 -33.20 -3.19
N SER A 38 7.46 -32.53 -3.96
CA SER A 38 8.42 -31.56 -3.41
C SER A 38 7.74 -30.32 -2.81
N ASN A 39 6.48 -30.04 -3.15
CA ASN A 39 5.72 -28.96 -2.53
C ASN A 39 5.45 -29.23 -1.04
N VAL A 40 5.50 -30.49 -0.58
CA VAL A 40 5.37 -30.85 0.84
C VAL A 40 6.62 -30.41 1.62
N VAL A 41 7.82 -30.60 1.05
CA VAL A 41 9.08 -30.13 1.64
C VAL A 41 9.13 -28.62 1.67
N ASP A 42 8.71 -27.98 0.58
CA ASP A 42 8.64 -26.52 0.50
C ASP A 42 7.67 -25.96 1.56
N ALA A 43 6.54 -26.62 1.80
CA ALA A 43 5.61 -26.21 2.85
C ALA A 43 6.20 -26.33 4.26
N LEU A 44 6.92 -27.41 4.54
CA LEU A 44 7.62 -27.62 5.81
C LEU A 44 8.72 -26.56 6.01
N ALA A 45 9.55 -26.33 5.00
CA ALA A 45 10.59 -25.28 5.06
C ALA A 45 9.96 -23.89 5.28
N TRP A 46 8.84 -23.61 4.61
CA TRP A 46 8.16 -22.32 4.66
C TRP A 46 7.54 -22.02 6.03
N VAL A 47 6.84 -22.98 6.65
CA VAL A 47 6.25 -22.78 7.98
C VAL A 47 7.30 -22.68 9.09
N MET A 48 8.46 -23.34 8.91
CA MET A 48 9.59 -23.27 9.85
C MET A 48 10.44 -21.98 9.73
N GLY A 49 10.09 -21.06 8.81
CA GLY A 49 10.66 -19.72 8.79
C GLY A 49 11.57 -19.39 7.60
N GLU A 50 11.60 -20.21 6.54
CA GLU A 50 12.31 -19.90 5.30
C GLU A 50 11.65 -18.71 4.57
N GLN A 51 12.45 -17.72 4.17
CA GLN A 51 11.98 -16.46 3.55
C GLN A 51 12.36 -16.32 2.08
N GLY A 52 13.27 -17.17 1.56
CA GLY A 52 13.68 -17.11 0.17
C GLY A 52 12.63 -17.66 -0.80
N ALA A 53 12.13 -16.83 -1.71
CA ALA A 53 11.27 -17.32 -2.81
C ALA A 53 12.02 -18.33 -3.70
N LYS A 54 13.33 -18.11 -3.91
CA LYS A 54 14.20 -18.98 -4.73
C LYS A 54 14.43 -20.36 -4.10
N THR A 55 14.55 -20.44 -2.77
CA THR A 55 14.72 -21.71 -2.04
C THR A 55 13.44 -22.53 -2.07
N LEU A 56 12.27 -21.87 -2.10
CA LEU A 56 10.95 -22.48 -2.27
C LEU A 56 10.59 -22.74 -3.74
N ARG A 57 11.55 -22.76 -4.67
CA ARG A 57 11.33 -23.02 -6.11
C ARG A 57 10.29 -22.09 -6.76
N GLY A 58 10.24 -20.82 -6.35
CA GLY A 58 9.37 -19.76 -6.89
C GLY A 58 10.16 -18.50 -7.28
N GLY A 59 9.53 -17.60 -8.04
CA GLY A 59 10.11 -16.31 -8.42
C GLY A 59 9.77 -15.20 -7.42
N LYS A 60 8.55 -15.23 -6.89
CA LYS A 60 8.01 -14.32 -5.87
C LYS A 60 7.43 -15.10 -4.71
N MET A 61 7.30 -14.46 -3.54
CA MET A 61 6.66 -15.10 -2.38
C MET A 61 5.19 -15.41 -2.62
N GLU A 62 4.47 -14.65 -3.45
CA GLU A 62 3.07 -14.91 -3.84
C GLU A 62 2.90 -16.23 -4.62
N ASP A 63 3.97 -16.75 -5.24
CA ASP A 63 3.94 -17.99 -6.03
C ASP A 63 3.72 -19.25 -5.17
N VAL A 64 3.75 -19.13 -3.83
CA VAL A 64 3.35 -20.24 -2.94
C VAL A 64 1.83 -20.39 -2.84
N ILE A 65 1.05 -19.42 -3.33
CA ILE A 65 -0.42 -19.48 -3.33
C ILE A 65 -0.90 -20.24 -4.58
N PHE A 66 -1.87 -21.15 -4.42
CA PHE A 66 -2.45 -21.90 -5.54
C PHE A 66 -2.97 -20.95 -6.63
N ALA A 67 -2.34 -21.05 -7.80
CA ALA A 67 -2.59 -20.16 -8.94
C ALA A 67 -3.87 -20.49 -9.73
N GLY A 68 -4.55 -21.60 -9.41
CA GLY A 68 -5.72 -22.08 -10.16
C GLY A 68 -5.37 -23.15 -11.19
N THR A 69 -6.38 -23.92 -11.60
CA THR A 69 -6.35 -24.90 -12.69
C THR A 69 -7.56 -24.69 -13.60
N SER A 70 -7.67 -25.45 -14.70
CA SER A 70 -8.81 -25.36 -15.64
C SER A 70 -10.17 -25.66 -15.00
N THR A 71 -10.20 -26.41 -13.89
CA THR A 71 -11.40 -26.79 -13.17
C THR A 71 -11.60 -26.04 -11.84
N ARG A 72 -10.57 -25.32 -11.34
CA ARG A 72 -10.64 -24.66 -10.02
C ARG A 72 -9.96 -23.30 -10.01
N GLY A 73 -10.67 -22.26 -9.57
CA GLY A 73 -10.15 -20.89 -9.54
C GLY A 73 -8.95 -20.68 -8.60
N PRO A 74 -8.15 -19.63 -8.84
CA PRO A 74 -7.04 -19.23 -7.95
C PRO A 74 -7.52 -18.97 -6.51
N LEU A 75 -6.72 -19.34 -5.51
CA LEU A 75 -7.02 -19.04 -4.11
C LEU A 75 -6.39 -17.70 -3.69
N GLY A 76 -7.02 -17.00 -2.76
CA GLY A 76 -6.58 -15.67 -2.27
C GLY A 76 -5.53 -15.72 -1.15
N ARG A 77 -5.31 -16.89 -0.54
CA ARG A 77 -4.33 -17.12 0.52
C ARG A 77 -3.78 -18.54 0.50
N ALA A 78 -2.56 -18.70 1.00
CA ALA A 78 -1.99 -19.99 1.37
C ALA A 78 -1.81 -20.05 2.88
N GLU A 79 -2.20 -21.16 3.48
CA GLU A 79 -2.02 -21.44 4.90
C GLU A 79 -1.36 -22.81 5.04
N VAL A 80 -0.28 -22.86 5.83
CA VAL A 80 0.39 -24.10 6.23
C VAL A 80 0.39 -24.16 7.74
N GLN A 81 -0.13 -25.27 8.29
CA GLN A 81 -0.13 -25.55 9.72
C GLN A 81 0.70 -26.81 9.98
N LEU A 82 1.68 -26.72 10.86
CA LEU A 82 2.54 -27.81 11.29
C LEU A 82 2.32 -28.06 12.78
N THR A 83 1.85 -29.25 13.13
CA THR A 83 1.68 -29.67 14.51
C THR A 83 2.80 -30.61 14.91
N ILE A 84 3.51 -30.22 15.96
CA ILE A 84 4.61 -30.94 16.58
C ILE A 84 4.11 -31.50 17.91
N ASP A 85 4.36 -32.79 18.14
CA ASP A 85 4.18 -33.40 19.45
C ASP A 85 5.39 -33.07 20.33
N ASN A 86 5.13 -32.39 21.45
CA ASN A 86 6.08 -31.93 22.45
C ASN A 86 5.90 -32.67 23.79
N ALA A 87 5.34 -33.88 23.81
CA ALA A 87 5.15 -34.65 25.04
C ALA A 87 6.45 -34.96 25.81
N ASP A 88 7.60 -34.92 25.13
CA ASP A 88 8.94 -35.06 25.74
C ASP A 88 9.54 -33.73 26.23
N GLY A 89 8.85 -32.60 26.05
CA GLY A 89 9.26 -31.29 26.54
C GLY A 89 10.50 -30.71 25.85
N ALA A 90 10.80 -31.15 24.62
CA ALA A 90 11.97 -30.70 23.86
C ALA A 90 11.84 -29.22 23.42
N LEU A 91 10.62 -28.72 23.21
CA LEU A 91 10.34 -27.31 23.00
C LEU A 91 10.05 -26.63 24.35
N PRO A 92 10.59 -25.42 24.61
CA PRO A 92 10.42 -24.67 25.85
C PRO A 92 9.03 -24.02 25.98
N ILE A 93 7.97 -24.82 25.85
CA ILE A 93 6.56 -24.41 25.93
C ILE A 93 5.80 -25.50 26.71
N GLU A 94 4.92 -25.08 27.64
CA GLU A 94 4.16 -25.99 28.52
C GLU A 94 3.05 -26.80 27.82
N TYR A 95 2.87 -26.61 26.51
CA TYR A 95 1.90 -27.33 25.70
C TYR A 95 2.49 -28.64 25.19
N ALA A 96 1.75 -29.74 25.41
CA ALA A 96 2.10 -31.07 24.89
C ALA A 96 2.02 -31.14 23.35
N GLU A 97 1.25 -30.24 22.72
CA GLU A 97 1.19 -30.11 21.26
C GLU A 97 1.37 -28.65 20.86
N VAL A 98 2.29 -28.42 19.91
CA VAL A 98 2.63 -27.09 19.42
C VAL A 98 2.28 -27.02 17.94
N THR A 99 1.32 -26.17 17.57
CA THR A 99 0.93 -25.92 16.19
C THR A 99 1.48 -24.59 15.72
N ILE A 100 2.40 -24.63 14.77
CA ILE A 100 2.96 -23.45 14.10
C ILE A 100 2.21 -23.27 12.79
N SER A 101 1.59 -22.12 12.59
CA SER A 101 0.88 -21.79 11.35
C SER A 101 1.47 -20.56 10.71
N ARG A 102 1.63 -20.60 9.38
CA ARG A 102 2.00 -19.46 8.56
C ARG A 102 0.94 -19.24 7.50
N THR A 103 0.42 -18.02 7.43
CA THR A 103 -0.58 -17.60 6.43
C THR A 103 0.00 -16.49 5.57
N LEU A 104 -0.14 -16.60 4.25
CA LEU A 104 0.25 -15.57 3.29
C LEU A 104 -0.92 -15.22 2.39
N PHE A 105 -1.17 -13.93 2.28
CA PHE A 105 -2.21 -13.35 1.44
C PHE A 105 -1.62 -12.80 0.14
N ARG A 106 -2.44 -12.70 -0.92
CA ARG A 106 -2.00 -12.15 -2.21
C ARG A 106 -1.50 -10.70 -2.16
N ASN A 107 -1.79 -9.95 -1.10
CA ASN A 107 -1.27 -8.59 -0.88
C ASN A 107 0.20 -8.57 -0.38
N GLY A 108 0.84 -9.74 -0.21
CA GLY A 108 2.22 -9.86 0.27
C GLY A 108 2.37 -9.89 1.80
N SER A 109 1.28 -9.76 2.57
CA SER A 109 1.34 -9.87 4.03
C SER A 109 1.46 -11.34 4.47
N SER A 110 2.39 -11.59 5.39
CA SER A 110 2.65 -12.90 6.00
C SER A 110 2.44 -12.81 7.51
N GLU A 111 1.65 -13.72 8.05
CA GLU A 111 1.34 -13.81 9.48
C GLU A 111 1.83 -15.15 10.03
N TYR A 112 2.45 -15.11 11.21
CA TYR A 112 2.84 -16.29 11.97
C TYR A 112 1.97 -16.40 13.21
N ALA A 113 1.56 -17.62 13.54
CA ALA A 113 0.90 -17.91 14.80
C ALA A 113 1.42 -19.21 15.41
N ILE A 114 1.54 -19.23 16.74
CA ILE A 114 1.83 -20.41 17.54
C ILE A 114 0.56 -20.71 18.34
N ASN A 115 -0.01 -21.91 18.19
CA ASN A 115 -1.26 -22.32 18.82
C ASN A 115 -2.44 -21.34 18.59
N GLY A 116 -2.42 -20.62 17.46
CA GLY A 116 -3.46 -19.64 17.09
C GLY A 116 -3.19 -18.20 17.55
N GLU A 117 -2.17 -17.96 18.38
CA GLU A 117 -1.77 -16.61 18.80
C GLU A 117 -0.73 -16.01 17.84
N GLY A 118 -0.97 -14.78 17.39
CA GLY A 118 -0.07 -14.06 16.48
C GLY A 118 1.28 -13.79 17.12
N CYS A 119 2.36 -14.14 16.43
CA CYS A 119 3.74 -14.00 16.91
C CYS A 119 4.66 -13.45 15.82
N ARG A 120 5.87 -13.04 16.19
CA ARG A 120 6.89 -12.63 15.23
C ARG A 120 7.67 -13.84 14.75
N LEU A 121 8.25 -13.75 13.55
CA LEU A 121 9.17 -14.75 13.03
C LEU A 121 10.33 -15.04 14.00
N LEU A 122 10.81 -14.04 14.73
CA LEU A 122 11.89 -14.22 15.71
C LEU A 122 11.48 -15.20 16.82
N ASP A 123 10.23 -15.14 17.27
CA ASP A 123 9.71 -15.98 18.35
C ASP A 123 9.60 -17.44 17.88
N VAL A 124 9.14 -17.67 16.64
CA VAL A 124 9.13 -19.00 16.01
C VAL A 124 10.56 -19.54 15.82
N GLN A 125 11.50 -18.69 15.40
CA GLN A 125 12.90 -19.07 15.21
C GLN A 125 13.61 -19.37 16.53
N GLU A 126 13.32 -18.64 17.60
CA GLU A 126 13.88 -18.88 18.93
C GLU A 126 13.34 -20.18 19.52
N LEU A 127 12.02 -20.40 19.42
CA LEU A 127 11.35 -21.63 19.83
C LEU A 127 11.95 -22.88 19.16
N LEU A 128 12.17 -22.82 17.86
CA LEU A 128 12.71 -23.94 17.07
C LEU A 128 14.23 -24.10 17.19
N SER A 129 14.96 -23.09 17.68
CA SER A 129 16.43 -23.13 17.76
C SER A 129 16.96 -24.09 18.82
N ASP A 130 16.22 -24.28 19.92
CA ASP A 130 16.63 -25.16 21.01
C ASP A 130 16.35 -26.64 20.73
N SER A 131 15.45 -26.94 19.80
CA SER A 131 15.11 -28.30 19.35
C SER A 131 15.87 -28.76 18.09
N GLY A 132 16.85 -27.98 17.61
CA GLY A 132 17.62 -28.29 16.40
C GLY A 132 16.94 -27.92 15.07
N LEU A 133 15.87 -27.13 15.10
CA LEU A 133 15.00 -26.80 13.95
C LEU A 133 15.11 -25.33 13.46
N GLY A 134 16.26 -24.67 13.63
CA GLY A 134 16.47 -23.25 13.33
C GLY A 134 16.66 -22.86 11.85
N ARG A 135 16.74 -21.54 11.56
CA ARG A 135 16.74 -20.89 10.22
C ARG A 135 17.60 -21.51 9.10
N GLU A 136 18.66 -22.24 9.39
CA GLU A 136 19.60 -22.83 8.40
C GLU A 136 19.55 -24.37 8.32
N MET A 137 18.53 -25.00 8.90
CA MET A 137 18.08 -26.41 8.80
C MET A 137 18.96 -27.44 8.05
N HIS A 138 19.90 -28.09 8.74
CA HIS A 138 20.52 -29.37 8.33
C HIS A 138 19.54 -30.57 8.25
N VAL A 139 18.30 -30.39 8.72
CA VAL A 139 17.22 -31.41 8.76
C VAL A 139 16.60 -31.67 7.38
N ILE A 140 16.61 -30.68 6.48
CA ILE A 140 16.07 -30.84 5.12
C ILE A 140 17.23 -31.07 4.15
N VAL A 141 17.31 -32.26 3.57
CA VAL A 141 18.31 -32.63 2.57
C VAL A 141 17.64 -32.80 1.22
N GLY A 142 17.90 -31.88 0.31
CA GLY A 142 17.50 -31.98 -1.10
C GLY A 142 18.71 -31.94 -2.04
N GLN A 143 18.47 -32.20 -3.32
CA GLN A 143 19.51 -32.30 -4.36
C GLN A 143 20.52 -31.12 -4.37
N GLY A 144 20.07 -29.88 -4.14
CA GLY A 144 20.93 -28.69 -4.14
C GLY A 144 21.83 -28.52 -2.90
N ARG A 145 21.44 -29.05 -1.73
CA ARG A 145 22.29 -28.99 -0.51
C ARG A 145 23.45 -29.98 -0.58
N LEU A 146 23.27 -31.12 -1.23
CA LEU A 146 24.33 -32.13 -1.43
C LEU A 146 25.53 -31.54 -2.19
N ASP A 147 25.27 -30.78 -3.26
CA ASP A 147 26.32 -30.10 -4.03
C ASP A 147 26.98 -28.96 -3.25
N THR A 148 26.22 -28.26 -2.38
CA THR A 148 26.72 -27.14 -1.56
C THR A 148 27.73 -27.60 -0.51
N VAL A 149 27.47 -28.72 0.18
CA VAL A 149 28.38 -29.31 1.18
C VAL A 149 29.72 -29.73 0.54
N LEU A 150 29.70 -30.15 -0.73
CA LEU A 150 30.88 -30.54 -1.48
C LEU A 150 31.72 -29.34 -1.94
N GLN A 151 31.08 -28.25 -2.38
CA GLN A 151 31.74 -27.04 -2.89
C GLN A 151 32.17 -26.05 -1.78
N ALA A 152 31.63 -26.20 -0.57
CA ALA A 152 31.96 -25.39 0.60
C ALA A 152 33.47 -25.32 0.89
N SER A 153 33.95 -24.15 1.32
CA SER A 153 35.33 -24.02 1.82
C SER A 153 35.51 -24.83 3.12
N PRO A 154 36.75 -25.15 3.54
CA PRO A 154 36.98 -25.84 4.81
C PRO A 154 36.35 -25.12 6.03
N GLU A 155 36.31 -23.79 6.01
CA GLU A 155 35.66 -22.97 7.04
C GLU A 155 34.13 -23.05 6.97
N ASP A 156 33.55 -23.08 5.76
CA ASP A 156 32.10 -23.25 5.59
C ASP A 156 31.65 -24.67 5.99
N ARG A 157 32.50 -25.69 5.76
CA ARG A 157 32.21 -27.07 6.17
C ARG A 157 32.15 -27.26 7.69
N ARG A 158 32.95 -26.49 8.43
CA ARG A 158 32.87 -26.38 9.89
C ARG A 158 31.48 -25.95 10.33
N GLY A 159 30.87 -25.02 9.59
CA GLY A 159 29.51 -24.53 9.83
C GLY A 159 28.48 -25.65 9.94
N PHE A 160 28.53 -26.67 9.07
CA PHE A 160 27.58 -27.79 9.12
C PHE A 160 27.71 -28.65 10.40
N ILE A 161 28.93 -28.86 10.89
CA ILE A 161 29.15 -29.60 12.15
C ILE A 161 28.76 -28.75 13.36
N GLU A 162 29.07 -27.45 13.33
CA GLU A 162 28.69 -26.52 14.41
C GLU A 162 27.18 -26.34 14.52
N GLU A 163 26.49 -26.33 13.39
CA GLU A 163 25.04 -26.28 13.31
C GLU A 163 24.41 -27.54 13.91
N ALA A 164 24.88 -28.72 13.49
CA ALA A 164 24.41 -30.00 14.01
C ALA A 164 24.74 -30.21 15.50
N ALA A 165 25.85 -29.62 15.98
CA ALA A 165 26.23 -29.64 17.38
C ALA A 165 25.50 -28.57 18.23
N GLY A 166 24.64 -27.75 17.62
CA GLY A 166 23.88 -26.70 18.32
C GLY A 166 24.75 -25.57 18.86
N ILE A 167 25.96 -25.38 18.34
CA ILE A 167 26.94 -24.38 18.80
C ILE A 167 26.52 -22.96 18.41
N LEU A 168 25.73 -22.83 17.35
CA LEU A 168 25.31 -21.53 16.81
C LEU A 168 24.55 -20.67 17.85
N LYS A 169 23.78 -21.29 18.76
CA LYS A 169 23.11 -20.57 19.85
C LYS A 169 24.10 -20.04 20.89
N HIS A 170 25.13 -20.82 21.20
CA HIS A 170 26.19 -20.43 22.13
C HIS A 170 27.05 -19.31 21.53
N ARG A 171 27.35 -19.37 20.22
CA ARG A 171 28.04 -18.30 19.50
C ARG A 171 27.25 -16.99 19.48
N ARG A 172 25.95 -17.04 19.15
CA ARG A 172 25.08 -15.85 19.20
C ARG A 172 24.93 -15.29 20.61
N ARG A 173 24.80 -16.16 21.62
CA ARG A 173 24.80 -15.74 23.04
C ARG A 173 26.13 -15.10 23.41
N LYS A 174 27.27 -15.66 23.01
CA LYS A 174 28.60 -15.07 23.19
C LYS A 174 28.69 -13.68 22.55
N GLU A 175 28.28 -13.52 21.29
CA GLU A 175 28.28 -12.21 20.62
C GLU A 175 27.40 -11.18 21.35
N LYS A 176 26.22 -11.60 21.83
CA LYS A 176 25.34 -10.75 22.64
C LYS A 176 25.97 -10.40 23.98
N THR A 177 26.63 -11.35 24.64
CA THR A 177 27.32 -11.15 25.93
C THR A 177 28.56 -10.27 25.75
N LEU A 178 29.32 -10.41 24.67
CA LEU A 178 30.45 -9.54 24.32
C LEU A 178 30.00 -8.09 24.11
N ARG A 179 28.90 -7.88 23.36
CA ARG A 179 28.32 -6.53 23.21
C ARG A 179 27.86 -5.94 24.55
N LYS A 180 27.31 -6.76 25.45
CA LYS A 180 26.95 -6.33 26.82
C LYS A 180 28.19 -6.03 27.66
N LEU A 181 29.25 -6.82 27.54
CA LEU A 181 30.51 -6.65 28.25
C LEU A 181 31.21 -5.35 27.83
N ASP A 182 31.29 -5.04 26.54
CA ASP A 182 31.85 -3.77 26.02
C ASP A 182 31.08 -2.55 26.56
N ALA A 183 29.75 -2.64 26.55
CA ALA A 183 28.90 -1.59 27.10
C ALA A 183 29.10 -1.43 28.62
N MET A 184 29.28 -2.55 29.33
CA MET A 184 29.48 -2.56 30.79
C MET A 184 30.89 -2.11 31.18
N GLU A 185 31.92 -2.42 30.39
CA GLU A 185 33.30 -1.98 30.61
C GLU A 185 33.40 -0.46 30.55
N THR A 186 32.70 0.17 29.61
CA THR A 186 32.60 1.64 29.55
C THR A 186 31.98 2.23 30.83
N ASN A 187 30.98 1.56 31.41
CA ASN A 187 30.31 2.00 32.63
C ASN A 187 31.14 1.72 33.90
N LEU A 188 31.85 0.58 33.94
CA LEU A 188 32.71 0.20 35.07
C LEU A 188 33.91 1.13 35.17
N THR A 189 34.55 1.47 34.04
CA THR A 189 35.64 2.46 34.01
C THR A 189 35.17 3.81 34.56
N ARG A 190 33.98 4.27 34.15
CA ARG A 190 33.39 5.51 34.68
C ARG A 190 33.10 5.47 36.18
N LEU A 191 32.50 4.37 36.66
CA LEU A 191 32.20 4.22 38.09
C LEU A 191 33.47 4.08 38.93
N SER A 192 34.48 3.37 38.44
CA SER A 192 35.78 3.20 39.10
C SER A 192 36.53 4.52 39.21
N ASP A 193 36.50 5.33 38.14
CA ASP A 193 37.06 6.68 38.15
C ASP A 193 36.30 7.57 39.15
N LEU A 194 34.96 7.51 39.16
CA LEU A 194 34.11 8.28 40.08
C LEU A 194 34.35 7.89 41.55
N ALA A 195 34.42 6.59 41.88
CA ALA A 195 34.66 6.13 43.24
C ALA A 195 36.10 6.46 43.71
N GLY A 196 37.08 6.31 42.81
CA GLY A 196 38.47 6.71 43.07
C GLY A 196 38.61 8.22 43.28
N GLU A 197 37.82 9.01 42.58
CA GLU A 197 37.75 10.47 42.73
C GLU A 197 37.10 10.87 44.06
N ILE A 198 35.96 10.30 44.43
CA ILE A 198 35.29 10.57 45.72
C ILE A 198 36.20 10.17 46.91
N ARG A 199 36.93 9.05 46.82
CA ARG A 199 37.87 8.61 47.87
C ARG A 199 39.00 9.61 48.13
N ARG A 200 39.49 10.27 47.07
CA ARG A 200 40.52 11.31 47.15
C ARG A 200 39.96 12.62 47.74
N GLN A 201 38.65 12.84 47.64
CA GLN A 201 37.96 14.03 48.15
C GLN A 201 37.59 13.95 49.65
N LEU A 202 37.42 12.75 50.23
CA LEU A 202 37.03 12.56 51.64
C LEU A 202 38.07 13.07 52.66
N LYS A 203 39.37 12.83 52.43
CA LYS A 203 40.44 13.17 53.38
C LYS A 203 40.69 14.69 53.53
N PRO A 204 40.59 15.50 52.45
CA PRO A 204 40.57 16.97 52.53
C PRO A 204 39.29 17.55 53.15
N LEU A 205 38.11 16.98 52.87
CA LEU A 205 36.81 17.49 53.34
C LEU A 205 36.70 17.52 54.87
N GLY A 206 37.27 16.51 55.55
CA GLY A 206 37.29 16.46 57.02
C GLY A 206 38.06 17.60 57.69
N ARG A 207 39.03 18.24 57.01
CA ARG A 207 39.71 19.46 57.50
C ARG A 207 38.94 20.74 57.19
N GLN A 208 38.05 20.70 56.20
CA GLN A 208 37.25 21.85 55.77
C GLN A 208 36.06 22.13 56.70
N ALA A 209 35.61 21.11 57.45
CA ALA A 209 34.53 21.22 58.43
C ALA A 209 34.86 22.09 59.66
N GLU A 210 36.14 22.23 60.05
CA GLU A 210 36.54 23.14 61.13
C GLU A 210 36.60 24.60 60.66
N ILE A 211 37.11 24.81 59.45
CA ILE A 211 37.18 26.12 58.80
C ILE A 211 35.75 26.66 58.56
N ALA A 212 34.77 25.76 58.32
CA ALA A 212 33.33 26.02 58.09
C ALA A 212 32.69 27.05 59.04
N ARG A 213 33.16 27.07 60.29
CA ARG A 213 32.56 27.81 61.40
C ARG A 213 32.93 29.31 61.42
N GLU A 214 34.12 29.69 60.95
CA GLU A 214 34.54 31.11 60.86
C GLU A 214 33.96 31.83 59.64
N ALA A 215 33.71 31.11 58.55
CA ALA A 215 33.11 31.68 57.34
C ALA A 215 31.65 32.11 57.50
N GLN A 216 30.91 31.52 58.44
CA GLN A 216 29.49 31.82 58.63
C GLN A 216 29.24 33.30 58.98
N THR A 217 30.21 33.97 59.65
CA THR A 217 30.14 35.39 60.03
C THR A 217 30.44 36.34 58.86
N ILE A 218 31.40 35.99 58.00
CA ILE A 218 31.74 36.77 56.80
C ILE A 218 30.68 36.56 55.70
N ALA A 219 30.00 35.41 55.70
CA ALA A 219 28.88 35.11 54.80
C ALA A 219 27.69 36.07 54.98
N ALA A 220 27.50 36.68 56.17
CA ALA A 220 26.42 37.66 56.40
C ALA A 220 26.64 38.98 55.65
N VAL A 221 27.88 39.47 55.55
CA VAL A 221 28.23 40.68 54.78
C VAL A 221 28.19 40.40 53.28
N VAL A 222 28.55 39.18 52.86
CA VAL A 222 28.36 38.70 51.48
C VAL A 222 26.88 38.64 51.11
N ARG A 223 25.99 38.28 52.06
CA ARG A 223 24.54 38.23 51.87
C ARG A 223 23.95 39.60 51.52
N ASP A 224 24.32 40.67 52.23
CA ASP A 224 23.86 42.06 51.97
C ASP A 224 24.34 42.60 50.61
N ALA A 225 25.62 42.45 50.31
CA ALA A 225 26.17 42.94 49.03
C ALA A 225 25.64 42.16 47.83
N LYS A 226 25.39 40.85 47.97
CA LYS A 226 24.73 40.02 46.93
C LYS A 226 23.27 40.41 46.72
N ALA A 227 22.52 40.68 47.80
CA ALA A 227 21.12 41.10 47.71
C ALA A 227 20.95 42.34 46.82
N ARG A 228 21.82 43.33 46.99
CA ARG A 228 21.77 44.59 46.22
C ARG A 228 22.17 44.43 44.75
N ILE A 229 23.10 43.53 44.44
CA ILE A 229 23.49 43.22 43.04
C ILE A 229 22.40 42.40 42.35
N PHE A 230 21.82 41.41 43.03
CA PHE A 230 20.72 40.62 42.48
C PHE A 230 19.46 41.46 42.29
N ALA A 231 19.19 42.45 43.16
CA ALA A 231 18.10 43.40 42.94
C ALA A 231 18.28 44.20 41.63
N ASP A 232 19.50 44.68 41.35
CA ASP A 232 19.82 45.39 40.10
C ASP A 232 19.72 44.48 38.86
N ASP A 233 20.17 43.23 38.97
CA ASP A 233 20.07 42.24 37.88
C ASP A 233 18.61 41.83 37.58
N VAL A 234 17.75 41.72 38.61
CA VAL A 234 16.31 41.50 38.47
C VAL A 234 15.65 42.67 37.72
N VAL A 235 15.98 43.91 38.09
CA VAL A 235 15.46 45.12 37.43
C VAL A 235 15.92 45.19 35.95
N ALA A 236 17.17 44.87 35.67
CA ALA A 236 17.71 44.85 34.31
C ALA A 236 17.08 43.75 33.43
N LEU A 237 16.85 42.55 33.98
CA LEU A 237 16.19 41.44 33.29
C LEU A 237 14.72 41.75 33.00
N ARG A 238 14.00 42.41 33.94
CA ARG A 238 12.63 42.88 33.70
C ARG A 238 12.57 43.90 32.56
N ALA A 239 13.52 44.83 32.50
CA ALA A 239 13.60 45.79 31.39
C ALA A 239 13.87 45.11 30.04
N ALA A 240 14.77 44.12 30.00
CA ALA A 240 15.04 43.34 28.79
C ALA A 240 13.83 42.49 28.35
N LEU A 241 13.12 41.88 29.30
CA LEU A 241 11.89 41.12 29.04
C LEU A 241 10.78 42.00 28.44
N ALA A 242 10.63 43.23 28.93
CA ALA A 242 9.67 44.18 28.38
C ALA A 242 10.00 44.54 26.91
N ASP A 243 11.28 44.72 26.58
CA ASP A 243 11.72 45.04 25.22
C ASP A 243 11.52 43.88 24.23
N HIS A 244 11.82 42.64 24.66
CA HIS A 244 11.60 41.44 23.85
C HIS A 244 10.10 41.16 23.67
N THR A 245 9.28 41.40 24.69
CA THR A 245 7.82 41.28 24.61
C THR A 245 7.23 42.31 23.65
N ARG A 246 7.75 43.55 23.62
CA ARG A 246 7.36 44.55 22.62
C ARG A 246 7.70 44.10 21.20
N THR A 247 8.92 43.59 20.99
CA THR A 247 9.40 43.12 19.68
C THR A 247 8.60 41.90 19.18
N GLU A 248 8.22 40.99 20.09
CA GLU A 248 7.34 39.85 19.78
C GLU A 248 5.98 40.33 19.29
N ASN A 249 5.35 41.28 20.00
CA ASN A 249 4.06 41.85 19.59
C ASN A 249 4.10 42.51 18.20
N GLU A 250 5.19 43.23 17.87
CA GLU A 250 5.39 43.83 16.54
C GLU A 250 5.47 42.75 15.44
N ARG A 251 6.26 41.68 15.67
CA ARG A 251 6.40 40.56 14.73
C ARG A 251 5.15 39.69 14.63
N HIS A 252 4.41 39.55 15.72
CA HIS A 252 3.12 38.89 15.76
C HIS A 252 2.11 39.62 14.88
N THR A 253 2.08 40.96 14.95
CA THR A 253 1.23 41.80 14.12
C THR A 253 1.59 41.68 12.63
N GLU A 254 2.88 41.68 12.30
CA GLU A 254 3.37 41.46 10.92
C GLU A 254 2.96 40.08 10.38
N ARG A 255 3.02 39.04 11.22
CA ARG A 255 2.55 37.68 10.88
C ARG A 255 1.06 37.64 10.55
N LEU A 256 0.22 38.33 11.32
CA LEU A 256 -1.23 38.38 11.08
C LEU A 256 -1.55 39.01 9.72
N VAL A 257 -0.87 40.10 9.36
CA VAL A 257 -1.05 40.79 8.07
C VAL A 257 -0.65 39.88 6.89
N LEU A 258 0.46 39.17 7.00
CA LEU A 258 0.90 38.23 5.95
C LEU A 258 0.01 36.99 5.85
N SER A 259 -0.59 36.56 6.97
CA SER A 259 -1.55 35.46 7.00
C SER A 259 -2.82 35.80 6.22
N ASP A 260 -3.37 36.99 6.45
CA ASP A 260 -4.54 37.51 5.73
C ASP A 260 -4.29 37.65 4.21
N GLN A 261 -3.09 38.12 3.84
CA GLN A 261 -2.66 38.18 2.44
C GLN A 261 -2.57 36.78 1.81
N ALA A 262 -2.06 35.77 2.54
CA ALA A 262 -1.97 34.40 2.06
C ALA A 262 -3.35 33.76 1.87
N GLU A 263 -4.29 34.02 2.79
CA GLU A 263 -5.69 33.56 2.66
C GLU A 263 -6.38 34.19 1.45
N THR A 264 -6.18 35.49 1.22
CA THR A 264 -6.73 36.19 0.05
C THR A 264 -6.21 35.61 -1.27
N VAL A 265 -4.91 35.33 -1.37
CA VAL A 265 -4.31 34.70 -2.56
C VAL A 265 -4.86 33.28 -2.74
N ARG A 266 -4.99 32.50 -1.66
CA ARG A 266 -5.54 31.14 -1.71
C ARG A 266 -7.01 31.12 -2.15
N ALA A 267 -7.82 32.09 -1.73
CA ALA A 267 -9.20 32.24 -2.20
C ALA A 267 -9.27 32.56 -3.70
N ASN A 268 -8.36 33.40 -4.21
CA ASN A 268 -8.27 33.70 -5.64
C ASN A 268 -7.82 32.49 -6.47
N ILE A 269 -6.88 31.68 -5.96
CA ILE A 269 -6.48 30.40 -6.57
C ILE A 269 -7.68 29.46 -6.68
N ALA A 270 -8.43 29.26 -5.58
CA ALA A 270 -9.60 28.38 -5.57
C ALA A 270 -10.69 28.82 -6.57
N ARG A 271 -10.93 30.14 -6.69
CA ARG A 271 -11.86 30.68 -7.70
C ARG A 271 -11.41 30.35 -9.13
N LEU A 272 -10.13 30.59 -9.46
CA LEU A 272 -9.58 30.32 -10.79
C LEU A 272 -9.52 28.82 -11.12
N GLU A 273 -9.28 27.95 -10.14
CA GLU A 273 -9.35 26.49 -10.32
C GLU A 273 -10.79 26.02 -10.60
N GLN A 274 -11.78 26.62 -9.93
CA GLN A 274 -13.18 26.35 -10.20
C GLN A 274 -13.59 26.83 -11.61
N ASP A 275 -13.07 27.97 -12.06
CA ASP A 275 -13.30 28.51 -13.41
C ASP A 275 -12.58 27.68 -14.50
N GLN A 276 -11.42 27.08 -14.20
CA GLN A 276 -10.70 26.15 -15.12
C GLN A 276 -11.48 24.86 -15.40
N ASN A 277 -12.31 24.41 -14.46
CA ASN A 277 -13.18 23.24 -14.65
C ASN A 277 -14.39 23.50 -15.56
N SER A 278 -14.41 24.64 -16.28
CA SER A 278 -15.47 24.91 -17.25
C SER A 278 -15.42 23.92 -18.43
N VAL A 279 -16.56 23.26 -18.65
CA VAL A 279 -16.84 22.27 -19.73
C VAL A 279 -16.64 22.84 -21.15
N ALA A 280 -16.34 24.12 -21.28
CA ALA A 280 -16.32 24.85 -22.54
C ALA A 280 -15.22 24.37 -23.51
N VAL A 281 -13.99 24.15 -23.04
CA VAL A 281 -12.86 23.74 -23.91
C VAL A 281 -13.05 22.30 -24.41
N ASP A 282 -13.44 21.38 -23.53
CA ASP A 282 -13.66 19.99 -23.91
C ASP A 282 -14.86 19.84 -24.85
N ARG A 283 -15.91 20.63 -24.62
CA ARG A 283 -17.05 20.71 -25.54
C ARG A 283 -16.61 21.25 -26.90
N ALA A 284 -15.86 22.35 -26.96
CA ALA A 284 -15.34 22.91 -28.21
C ALA A 284 -14.44 21.90 -28.96
N ARG A 285 -13.58 21.18 -28.24
CA ARG A 285 -12.68 20.16 -28.79
C ARG A 285 -13.45 18.96 -29.34
N SER A 286 -14.47 18.48 -28.62
CA SER A 286 -15.31 17.37 -29.06
C SER A 286 -16.10 17.71 -30.34
N VAL A 287 -16.63 18.93 -30.42
CA VAL A 287 -17.37 19.42 -31.59
C VAL A 287 -16.43 19.57 -32.80
N ALA A 288 -15.25 20.15 -32.61
CA ALA A 288 -14.25 20.28 -33.68
C ALA A 288 -13.84 18.89 -34.21
N PHE A 289 -13.51 17.95 -33.33
CA PHE A 289 -13.12 16.59 -33.72
C PHE A 289 -14.24 15.83 -34.44
N ALA A 290 -15.47 15.91 -33.95
CA ALA A 290 -16.62 15.26 -34.59
C ALA A 290 -16.87 15.80 -36.00
N LEU A 291 -16.78 17.12 -36.19
CA LEU A 291 -16.95 17.74 -37.50
C LEU A 291 -15.79 17.39 -38.46
N GLU A 292 -14.55 17.33 -37.98
CA GLU A 292 -13.40 16.88 -38.77
C GLU A 292 -13.53 15.41 -39.19
N GLN A 293 -14.01 14.53 -38.30
CA GLN A 293 -14.24 13.12 -38.63
C GLN A 293 -15.32 12.94 -39.71
N VAL A 294 -16.41 13.72 -39.63
CA VAL A 294 -17.46 13.73 -40.65
C VAL A 294 -16.93 14.29 -41.97
N GLN A 295 -16.12 15.36 -41.93
CA GLN A 295 -15.48 15.94 -43.11
C GLN A 295 -14.54 14.94 -43.80
N GLU A 296 -13.68 14.25 -43.05
CA GLU A 296 -12.76 13.22 -43.56
C GLU A 296 -13.54 12.08 -44.23
N ARG A 297 -14.61 11.61 -43.57
CA ARG A 297 -15.46 10.54 -44.09
C ARG A 297 -16.17 10.94 -45.39
N MET A 298 -16.67 12.18 -45.48
CA MET A 298 -17.32 12.69 -46.69
C MET A 298 -16.31 12.94 -47.82
N ARG A 299 -15.07 13.38 -47.52
CA ARG A 299 -13.99 13.48 -48.52
C ARG A 299 -13.59 12.11 -49.04
N GLY A 300 -13.48 11.11 -48.16
CA GLY A 300 -13.24 9.71 -48.53
C GLY A 300 -14.37 9.12 -49.39
N LEU A 301 -15.62 9.46 -49.09
CA LEU A 301 -16.77 9.03 -49.89
C LEU A 301 -16.77 9.70 -51.27
N TYR A 302 -16.37 10.97 -51.35
CA TYR A 302 -16.22 11.71 -52.60
C TYR A 302 -15.09 11.16 -53.48
N THR A 303 -13.93 10.83 -52.92
CA THR A 303 -12.84 10.20 -53.67
C THR A 303 -13.23 8.80 -54.16
N LEU A 304 -13.88 7.99 -53.31
CA LEU A 304 -14.35 6.66 -53.67
C LEU A 304 -15.43 6.69 -54.77
N ALA A 305 -16.38 7.61 -54.68
CA ALA A 305 -17.42 7.79 -55.69
C ALA A 305 -16.80 8.18 -57.06
N ASN A 306 -15.82 9.08 -57.07
CA ASN A 306 -15.12 9.49 -58.29
C ASN A 306 -14.21 8.39 -58.85
N GLN A 307 -13.52 7.62 -58.01
CA GLN A 307 -12.75 6.45 -58.45
C GLN A 307 -13.65 5.39 -59.07
N ARG A 308 -14.82 5.16 -58.47
CA ARG A 308 -15.82 4.21 -58.99
C ARG A 308 -16.41 4.67 -60.31
N LEU A 309 -16.65 5.97 -60.49
CA LEU A 309 -17.06 6.56 -61.77
C LEU A 309 -15.98 6.44 -62.85
N ALA A 310 -14.70 6.61 -62.48
CA ALA A 310 -13.57 6.44 -63.41
C ALA A 310 -13.43 4.99 -63.88
N LEU A 311 -13.48 4.02 -62.96
CA LEU A 311 -13.39 2.58 -63.27
C LEU A 311 -14.58 2.09 -64.11
N LEU A 312 -15.80 2.55 -63.78
CA LEU A 312 -17.01 2.23 -64.55
C LEU A 312 -17.08 2.98 -65.89
N GLY A 313 -16.22 3.97 -66.10
CA GLY A 313 -16.14 4.77 -67.33
C GLY A 313 -15.07 4.32 -68.32
N SER A 314 -13.98 3.68 -67.86
CA SER A 314 -12.89 3.21 -68.72
C SER A 314 -13.20 1.91 -69.48
N GLU A 315 -14.23 1.16 -69.10
CA GLU A 315 -14.61 -0.12 -69.73
C GLU A 315 -15.69 0.00 -70.83
N ASP A 316 -16.16 1.21 -71.15
CA ASP A 316 -17.18 1.43 -72.20
C ASP A 316 -16.63 1.16 -73.62
N ASP A 317 -15.33 1.32 -73.85
CA ASP A 317 -14.72 1.13 -75.18
C ASP A 317 -14.58 -0.36 -75.59
N ASP A 318 -14.48 -1.30 -74.63
CA ASP A 318 -14.33 -2.73 -74.93
C ASP A 318 -15.66 -3.47 -75.13
N ALA A 319 -16.78 -2.92 -74.64
CA ALA A 319 -18.08 -3.58 -74.70
C ALA A 319 -18.78 -3.50 -76.07
N ALA A 320 -18.29 -2.67 -76.99
CA ALA A 320 -18.92 -2.45 -78.30
C ALA A 320 -18.54 -3.48 -79.39
N VAL A 321 -17.62 -4.43 -79.12
CA VAL A 321 -16.97 -5.26 -80.17
C VAL A 321 -17.40 -6.74 -80.21
N THR A 322 -18.31 -7.21 -79.36
CA THR A 322 -18.78 -8.62 -79.44
C THR A 322 -19.97 -8.76 -80.40
N SER A 323 -19.70 -8.65 -81.72
CA SER A 323 -20.66 -9.07 -82.75
C SER A 323 -20.60 -10.59 -82.94
N VAL A 324 -21.77 -11.21 -83.06
CA VAL A 324 -21.91 -12.66 -83.32
C VAL A 324 -21.27 -12.98 -84.67
N THR A 325 -20.22 -13.81 -84.68
CA THR A 325 -19.44 -14.09 -85.90
C THR A 325 -19.92 -15.32 -86.66
N VAL A 326 -20.61 -16.25 -85.98
CA VAL A 326 -21.14 -17.48 -86.57
C VAL A 326 -22.64 -17.35 -86.86
N THR A 327 -23.02 -17.35 -88.14
CA THR A 327 -24.42 -17.23 -88.58
C THR A 327 -25.03 -18.58 -88.93
N GLN A 328 -26.37 -18.67 -88.99
CA GLN A 328 -27.05 -19.91 -89.37
C GLN A 328 -26.66 -20.38 -90.79
N SER A 329 -26.40 -19.46 -91.74
CA SER A 329 -25.97 -19.87 -93.09
C SER A 329 -24.59 -20.53 -93.09
N THR A 330 -23.69 -20.14 -92.19
CA THR A 330 -22.35 -20.75 -92.08
C THR A 330 -22.40 -22.19 -91.56
N ILE A 331 -23.43 -22.53 -90.77
CA ILE A 331 -23.69 -23.89 -90.29
C ILE A 331 -24.36 -24.72 -91.39
N ASP A 332 -25.28 -24.13 -92.15
CA ASP A 332 -25.99 -24.80 -93.23
C ASP A 332 -25.05 -25.10 -94.42
N GLU A 333 -24.15 -24.18 -94.78
CA GLU A 333 -23.10 -24.40 -95.79
C GLU A 333 -22.15 -25.56 -95.42
N ALA A 334 -21.80 -25.69 -94.14
CA ALA A 334 -20.97 -26.80 -93.65
C ALA A 334 -21.72 -28.15 -93.62
N LYS A 335 -23.06 -28.13 -93.52
CA LYS A 335 -23.91 -29.34 -93.65
C LYS A 335 -24.03 -29.79 -95.10
N ASP A 336 -24.18 -28.85 -96.03
CA ASP A 336 -24.21 -29.15 -97.46
C ASP A 336 -22.87 -29.76 -97.95
N GLU A 337 -21.73 -29.32 -97.40
CA GLU A 337 -20.41 -29.91 -97.69
C GLU A 337 -20.30 -31.39 -97.22
N ILE A 338 -20.95 -31.75 -96.12
CA ILE A 338 -21.01 -33.13 -95.62
C ILE A 338 -21.79 -34.03 -96.58
N ASP A 339 -22.90 -33.54 -97.13
CA ASP A 339 -23.74 -34.30 -98.04
C ASP A 339 -23.01 -34.59 -99.37
N VAL A 340 -22.22 -33.64 -99.86
CA VAL A 340 -21.37 -33.82 -101.06
C VAL A 340 -20.26 -34.85 -100.83
N ILE A 341 -19.57 -34.80 -99.68
CA ILE A 341 -18.50 -35.77 -99.37
C ILE A 341 -19.08 -37.18 -99.12
N SER A 342 -20.27 -37.26 -98.51
CA SER A 342 -20.95 -38.53 -98.22
C SER A 342 -21.42 -39.26 -99.49
N ALA A 343 -21.76 -38.53 -100.55
CA ALA A 343 -22.10 -39.14 -101.84
C ALA A 343 -20.93 -39.91 -102.48
N GLY A 344 -19.69 -39.43 -102.34
CA GLY A 344 -18.48 -40.11 -102.84
C GLY A 344 -18.06 -41.35 -102.02
N LEU A 345 -18.64 -41.55 -100.83
CA LEU A 345 -18.35 -42.70 -99.97
C LEU A 345 -18.96 -44.00 -100.52
N GLY A 346 -20.06 -43.92 -101.27
CA GLY A 346 -20.73 -45.08 -101.88
C GLY A 346 -19.84 -45.76 -102.93
N ASP A 347 -19.27 -44.98 -103.84
CA ASP A 347 -18.40 -45.50 -104.91
C ASP A 347 -17.11 -46.15 -104.36
N ALA A 348 -16.52 -45.58 -103.31
CA ALA A 348 -15.35 -46.14 -102.63
C ALA A 348 -15.68 -47.45 -101.87
N GLN A 349 -16.89 -47.55 -101.28
CA GLN A 349 -17.36 -48.75 -100.59
C GLN A 349 -17.53 -49.94 -101.54
N ASP A 350 -18.06 -49.71 -102.74
CA ASP A 350 -18.21 -50.76 -103.76
C ASP A 350 -16.84 -51.26 -104.27
N ALA A 351 -15.88 -50.36 -104.45
CA ALA A 351 -14.51 -50.71 -104.86
C ALA A 351 -13.78 -51.55 -103.80
N ALA A 352 -13.90 -51.21 -102.51
CA ALA A 352 -13.30 -52.00 -101.42
C ALA A 352 -14.01 -53.35 -101.21
N ALA A 353 -15.31 -53.45 -101.45
CA ALA A 353 -16.04 -54.72 -101.39
C ALA A 353 -15.59 -55.70 -102.49
N SER A 354 -15.11 -55.21 -103.63
CA SER A 354 -14.48 -56.04 -104.66
C SER A 354 -13.08 -56.52 -104.24
N ALA A 355 -12.20 -55.62 -103.81
CA ALA A 355 -10.83 -55.96 -103.39
C ALA A 355 -10.79 -56.86 -102.14
N SER A 356 -11.74 -56.69 -101.22
CA SER A 356 -11.86 -57.53 -100.01
C SER A 356 -12.24 -58.98 -100.35
N ARG A 357 -13.02 -59.23 -101.42
CA ARG A 357 -13.34 -60.59 -101.86
C ARG A 357 -12.12 -61.36 -102.38
N GLU A 358 -11.17 -60.68 -103.02
CA GLU A 358 -9.93 -61.28 -103.50
C GLU A 358 -8.95 -61.58 -102.35
N VAL A 359 -8.86 -60.69 -101.34
CA VAL A 359 -8.09 -60.96 -100.12
C VAL A 359 -8.68 -62.11 -99.32
N VAL A 360 -10.00 -62.18 -99.16
CA VAL A 360 -10.65 -63.28 -98.42
C VAL A 360 -10.31 -64.65 -99.02
N HIS A 361 -10.15 -64.75 -100.35
CA HIS A 361 -9.77 -66.00 -101.00
C HIS A 361 -8.30 -66.39 -100.74
N ALA A 362 -7.34 -65.47 -100.89
CA ALA A 362 -5.91 -65.75 -100.64
C ALA A 362 -5.60 -65.91 -99.14
N ARG A 363 -6.35 -65.20 -98.29
CA ARG A 363 -6.29 -65.25 -96.82
C ARG A 363 -6.83 -66.57 -96.29
N ALA A 364 -7.89 -67.11 -96.88
CA ALA A 364 -8.45 -68.40 -96.46
C ALA A 364 -7.45 -69.56 -96.59
N GLU A 365 -6.56 -69.53 -97.60
CA GLU A 365 -5.55 -70.58 -97.83
C GLU A 365 -4.35 -70.45 -96.88
N LEU A 366 -3.88 -69.22 -96.56
CA LEU A 366 -2.82 -69.01 -95.56
C LEU A 366 -3.35 -69.16 -94.12
N ASP A 367 -4.53 -68.64 -93.81
CA ASP A 367 -5.15 -68.74 -92.48
C ASP A 367 -5.40 -70.20 -92.10
N THR A 368 -5.70 -71.13 -93.04
CA THR A 368 -5.82 -72.55 -92.69
C THR A 368 -4.53 -73.18 -92.13
N LEU A 369 -3.36 -72.61 -92.40
CA LEU A 369 -2.08 -73.14 -91.95
C LEU A 369 -1.46 -72.30 -90.82
N ASP A 370 -1.71 -70.99 -90.81
CA ASP A 370 -1.31 -70.07 -89.74
C ASP A 370 -2.19 -70.19 -88.49
N VAL A 371 -3.46 -70.62 -88.62
CA VAL A 371 -4.34 -70.93 -87.48
C VAL A 371 -3.76 -72.08 -86.66
N ASP A 372 -3.29 -73.16 -87.29
CA ASP A 372 -2.73 -74.31 -86.57
C ASP A 372 -1.37 -73.99 -85.89
N ILE A 373 -0.61 -73.02 -86.43
CA ILE A 373 0.77 -72.69 -86.05
C ILE A 373 0.90 -71.40 -85.20
N ALA A 374 -0.12 -70.55 -85.11
CA ALA A 374 -0.09 -69.35 -84.26
C ALA A 374 -0.92 -69.50 -82.98
N GLU A 375 -1.99 -70.29 -83.00
CA GLU A 375 -2.88 -70.44 -81.84
C GLU A 375 -2.15 -71.03 -80.62
N GLN A 376 -1.32 -72.02 -80.84
CA GLN A 376 -0.81 -72.87 -79.77
C GLN A 376 0.37 -72.25 -78.95
N SER A 377 0.97 -71.12 -79.35
CA SER A 377 2.23 -70.56 -78.78
C SER A 377 2.04 -69.17 -78.15
N ALA A 378 1.24 -68.31 -78.79
CA ALA A 378 0.91 -66.99 -78.25
C ALA A 378 0.01 -67.04 -77.00
N LEU A 379 -0.95 -67.98 -76.97
CA LEU A 379 -1.91 -68.15 -75.88
C LEU A 379 -1.26 -68.52 -74.53
N VAL A 380 -0.02 -69.02 -74.53
CA VAL A 380 0.68 -69.52 -73.33
C VAL A 380 1.37 -68.40 -72.55
N SER A 381 1.97 -67.43 -73.24
CA SER A 381 2.79 -66.39 -72.64
C SER A 381 1.99 -65.15 -72.23
N GLU A 382 0.91 -64.84 -72.96
CA GLU A 382 0.03 -63.70 -72.66
C GLU A 382 -0.79 -63.92 -71.38
N TYR A 383 -1.18 -65.17 -71.10
CA TYR A 383 -1.92 -65.54 -69.90
C TYR A 383 -1.12 -65.30 -68.61
N ASP A 384 0.16 -65.68 -68.58
CA ASP A 384 0.98 -65.64 -67.36
C ASP A 384 1.36 -64.20 -66.94
N MET A 385 1.62 -63.30 -67.89
CA MET A 385 1.99 -61.91 -67.58
C MET A 385 0.81 -61.06 -67.07
N ARG A 386 -0.39 -61.29 -67.61
CA ARG A 386 -1.61 -60.57 -67.24
C ARG A 386 -2.04 -60.87 -65.80
N LEU A 387 -1.85 -62.10 -65.34
CA LEU A 387 -2.22 -62.52 -63.98
C LEU A 387 -1.38 -61.82 -62.89
N SER A 388 -0.09 -61.63 -63.15
CA SER A 388 0.86 -61.05 -62.19
C SER A 388 0.60 -59.55 -61.97
N ALA A 389 0.33 -58.80 -63.04
CA ALA A 389 0.03 -57.37 -62.96
C ALA A 389 -1.26 -57.09 -62.16
N LEU A 390 -2.32 -57.87 -62.41
CA LEU A 390 -3.61 -57.71 -61.73
C LEU A 390 -3.51 -58.02 -60.23
N ARG A 391 -2.68 -58.99 -59.80
CA ARG A 391 -2.42 -59.26 -58.38
C ARG A 391 -1.84 -58.05 -57.66
N GLY A 392 -0.80 -57.43 -58.22
CA GLY A 392 -0.18 -56.25 -57.62
C GLY A 392 -1.14 -55.07 -57.46
N THR A 393 -2.05 -54.87 -58.42
CA THR A 393 -3.04 -53.78 -58.33
C THR A 393 -4.10 -54.02 -57.24
N ALA A 394 -4.50 -55.27 -57.00
CA ALA A 394 -5.48 -55.61 -55.97
C ALA A 394 -4.92 -55.41 -54.55
N ASP A 395 -3.68 -55.84 -54.31
CA ASP A 395 -3.04 -55.73 -52.98
C ASP A 395 -2.75 -54.27 -52.58
N ALA A 396 -2.37 -53.42 -53.53
CA ALA A 396 -2.16 -51.99 -53.30
C ALA A 396 -3.47 -51.26 -52.95
N ALA A 397 -4.56 -51.58 -53.66
CA ALA A 397 -5.87 -50.99 -53.39
C ALA A 397 -6.44 -51.43 -52.02
N ALA A 398 -6.21 -52.70 -51.62
CA ALA A 398 -6.62 -53.20 -50.31
C ALA A 398 -5.86 -52.51 -49.14
N SER A 399 -4.56 -52.24 -49.32
CA SER A 399 -3.74 -51.55 -48.32
C SER A 399 -4.16 -50.07 -48.15
N ALA A 400 -4.47 -49.38 -49.25
CA ALA A 400 -4.99 -48.02 -49.23
C ALA A 400 -6.34 -47.92 -48.48
N LEU A 401 -7.24 -48.87 -48.73
CA LEU A 401 -8.52 -48.95 -48.02
C LEU A 401 -8.34 -49.12 -46.50
N ALA A 402 -7.43 -50.00 -46.07
CA ALA A 402 -7.15 -50.21 -44.64
C ALA A 402 -6.64 -48.93 -43.95
N ALA A 403 -5.80 -48.14 -44.62
CA ALA A 403 -5.27 -46.89 -44.09
C ALA A 403 -6.36 -45.82 -43.89
N VAL A 404 -7.28 -45.66 -44.86
CA VAL A 404 -8.36 -44.67 -44.80
C VAL A 404 -9.39 -45.07 -43.74
N ARG A 405 -9.75 -46.36 -43.61
CA ARG A 405 -10.61 -46.85 -42.51
C ARG A 405 -9.99 -46.60 -41.13
N GLY A 406 -8.67 -46.76 -40.99
CA GLY A 406 -7.96 -46.42 -39.76
C GLY A 406 -7.96 -44.93 -39.43
N ALA A 407 -8.05 -44.04 -40.44
CA ALA A 407 -8.18 -42.60 -40.24
C ALA A 407 -9.58 -42.20 -39.76
N VAL A 408 -10.63 -42.82 -40.28
CA VAL A 408 -12.02 -42.64 -39.83
C VAL A 408 -12.15 -42.97 -38.34
N LEU A 409 -11.68 -44.14 -37.91
CA LEU A 409 -11.76 -44.55 -36.50
C LEU A 409 -11.06 -43.56 -35.54
N ARG A 410 -9.96 -42.93 -35.96
CA ARG A 410 -9.29 -41.91 -35.16
C ARG A 410 -10.12 -40.62 -35.04
N GLN A 411 -10.79 -40.21 -36.12
CA GLN A 411 -11.66 -39.03 -36.11
C GLN A 411 -12.94 -39.28 -35.30
N GLU A 412 -13.50 -40.49 -35.35
CA GLU A 412 -14.65 -40.89 -34.53
C GLU A 412 -14.34 -40.81 -33.04
N ASN A 413 -13.21 -41.39 -32.60
CA ASN A 413 -12.77 -41.32 -31.21
C ASN A 413 -12.50 -39.88 -30.75
N ALA A 414 -11.94 -39.04 -31.63
CA ALA A 414 -11.68 -37.62 -31.33
C ALA A 414 -12.99 -36.84 -31.20
N LEU A 415 -13.97 -37.12 -32.07
CA LEU A 415 -15.29 -36.49 -32.03
C LEU A 415 -16.07 -36.89 -30.77
N GLU A 416 -16.01 -38.16 -30.37
CA GLU A 416 -16.65 -38.64 -29.13
C GLU A 416 -16.10 -37.93 -27.88
N ALA A 417 -14.78 -37.75 -27.82
CA ALA A 417 -14.13 -36.99 -26.76
C ALA A 417 -14.48 -35.48 -26.79
N ALA A 418 -14.72 -34.90 -27.97
CA ALA A 418 -15.19 -33.52 -28.11
C ALA A 418 -16.65 -33.36 -27.68
N HIS A 419 -17.53 -34.31 -28.05
CA HIS A 419 -18.93 -34.34 -27.62
C HIS A 419 -19.07 -34.45 -26.11
N ALA A 420 -18.23 -35.26 -25.44
CA ALA A 420 -18.19 -35.34 -23.98
C ALA A 420 -17.83 -33.99 -23.34
N ARG A 421 -16.82 -33.30 -23.88
CA ARG A 421 -16.43 -31.95 -23.43
C ARG A 421 -17.52 -30.90 -23.68
N ARG A 422 -18.24 -30.98 -24.81
CA ARG A 422 -19.39 -30.10 -25.10
C ARG A 422 -20.51 -30.30 -24.09
N ARG A 423 -20.84 -31.55 -23.73
CA ARG A 423 -21.86 -31.84 -22.70
C ARG A 423 -21.47 -31.24 -21.34
N GLU A 424 -20.24 -31.49 -20.89
CA GLU A 424 -19.72 -30.93 -19.63
C GLU A 424 -19.76 -29.39 -19.63
N ALA A 425 -19.40 -28.75 -20.74
CA ALA A 425 -19.45 -27.29 -20.86
C ALA A 425 -20.88 -26.73 -20.93
N THR A 426 -21.84 -27.50 -21.45
CA THR A 426 -23.27 -27.12 -21.49
C THR A 426 -23.88 -27.21 -20.09
N GLU A 427 -23.66 -28.33 -19.39
CA GLU A 427 -24.11 -28.52 -18.01
C GLU A 427 -23.52 -27.46 -17.06
N ALA A 428 -22.26 -27.07 -17.27
CA ALA A 428 -21.64 -26.00 -16.51
C ALA A 428 -22.26 -24.62 -16.80
N LEU A 429 -22.74 -24.38 -18.02
CA LEU A 429 -23.37 -23.11 -18.43
C LEU A 429 -24.77 -23.01 -17.81
N GLU A 430 -25.58 -24.06 -17.95
CA GLU A 430 -26.92 -24.16 -17.35
C GLU A 430 -26.85 -23.99 -15.81
N ALA A 431 -25.88 -24.65 -15.16
CA ALA A 431 -25.70 -24.54 -13.70
C ALA A 431 -25.34 -23.13 -13.20
N ILE A 432 -24.77 -22.27 -14.06
CA ILE A 432 -24.40 -20.89 -13.73
C ILE A 432 -25.52 -19.91 -14.10
N GLU A 433 -26.28 -20.18 -15.16
CA GLU A 433 -27.50 -19.43 -15.48
C GLU A 433 -28.60 -19.65 -14.42
N ASP A 434 -28.68 -20.86 -13.86
CA ASP A 434 -29.59 -21.20 -12.76
C ASP A 434 -29.10 -20.68 -11.38
N ALA A 435 -27.84 -20.25 -11.26
CA ALA A 435 -27.32 -19.67 -10.04
C ALA A 435 -27.80 -18.22 -9.91
N GLU A 436 -28.60 -17.94 -8.88
CA GLU A 436 -29.11 -16.58 -8.62
C GLU A 436 -27.97 -15.57 -8.52
N ALA A 437 -28.11 -14.47 -9.27
CA ALA A 437 -27.21 -13.33 -9.16
C ALA A 437 -27.27 -12.75 -7.73
N PRO A 438 -26.18 -12.10 -7.25
CA PRO A 438 -26.17 -11.45 -5.93
C PRO A 438 -27.41 -10.57 -5.71
N GLU A 439 -28.11 -10.76 -4.58
CA GLU A 439 -29.31 -9.97 -4.23
C GLU A 439 -28.99 -8.46 -4.10
N GLY A 440 -29.97 -7.62 -4.46
CA GLY A 440 -29.87 -6.16 -4.44
C GLY A 440 -29.38 -5.57 -5.76
N THR A 441 -29.62 -4.28 -5.97
CA THR A 441 -29.07 -3.56 -7.13
C THR A 441 -27.88 -2.71 -6.73
N ALA A 442 -26.88 -2.59 -7.62
CA ALA A 442 -25.78 -1.64 -7.45
C ALA A 442 -26.30 -0.20 -7.20
N VAL A 443 -27.49 0.13 -7.73
CA VAL A 443 -28.17 1.42 -7.51
C VAL A 443 -28.62 1.60 -6.06
N GLU A 444 -29.16 0.57 -5.41
CA GLU A 444 -29.58 0.63 -4.00
C GLU A 444 -28.39 0.81 -3.06
N HIS A 445 -27.32 0.05 -3.28
CA HIS A 445 -26.09 0.17 -2.47
C HIS A 445 -25.38 1.52 -2.70
N ALA A 446 -25.37 2.03 -3.93
CA ALA A 446 -24.85 3.36 -4.24
C ALA A 446 -25.69 4.47 -3.60
N ALA A 447 -27.03 4.37 -3.65
CA ALA A 447 -27.92 5.33 -3.01
C ALA A 447 -27.79 5.33 -1.48
N ALA A 448 -27.61 4.15 -0.87
CA ALA A 448 -27.36 4.01 0.57
C ALA A 448 -26.03 4.67 0.98
N TYR A 449 -24.97 4.46 0.19
CA TYR A 449 -23.68 5.14 0.41
C TYR A 449 -23.81 6.66 0.25
N ASP A 450 -24.43 7.15 -0.83
CA ASP A 450 -24.61 8.58 -1.07
C ASP A 450 -25.41 9.25 0.06
N SER A 451 -26.46 8.60 0.56
CA SER A 451 -27.24 9.09 1.69
C SER A 451 -26.40 9.17 2.97
N ALA A 452 -25.65 8.11 3.29
CA ALA A 452 -24.79 8.07 4.47
C ALA A 452 -23.63 9.09 4.38
N GLN A 453 -23.07 9.28 3.19
CA GLN A 453 -22.02 10.26 2.93
C GLN A 453 -22.53 11.70 3.10
N ARG A 454 -23.73 12.01 2.60
CA ARG A 454 -24.37 13.32 2.82
C ARG A 454 -24.64 13.59 4.29
N ALA A 455 -25.11 12.59 5.04
CA ALA A 455 -25.33 12.71 6.47
C ALA A 455 -24.02 12.99 7.23
N ALA A 456 -22.93 12.31 6.87
CA ALA A 456 -21.61 12.55 7.45
C ALA A 456 -21.09 13.96 7.16
N SER A 457 -21.20 14.43 5.91
CA SER A 457 -20.80 15.79 5.54
C SER A 457 -21.66 16.87 6.23
N ALA A 458 -22.95 16.63 6.43
CA ALA A 458 -23.82 17.55 7.16
C ALA A 458 -23.42 17.64 8.65
N ALA A 459 -23.16 16.51 9.30
CA ALA A 459 -22.71 16.49 10.69
C ALA A 459 -21.33 17.16 10.87
N GLU A 460 -20.41 16.98 9.91
CA GLU A 460 -19.10 17.65 9.94
C GLU A 460 -19.24 19.18 9.80
N ALA A 461 -20.13 19.65 8.92
CA ALA A 461 -20.42 21.07 8.76
C ALA A 461 -21.05 21.69 10.02
N GLU A 462 -21.97 20.97 10.68
CA GLU A 462 -22.58 21.40 11.94
C GLU A 462 -21.55 21.51 13.07
N ARG A 463 -20.65 20.52 13.19
CA ARG A 463 -19.54 20.55 14.16
C ARG A 463 -18.62 21.75 13.94
N GLU A 464 -18.28 22.07 12.69
CA GLU A 464 -17.42 23.22 12.39
C GLU A 464 -18.13 24.55 12.69
N ALA A 465 -19.42 24.67 12.35
CA ALA A 465 -20.22 25.85 12.70
C ALA A 465 -20.31 26.07 14.23
N LEU A 466 -20.48 24.98 15.00
CA LEU A 466 -20.47 25.05 16.47
C LEU A 466 -19.09 25.44 17.02
N ARG A 467 -18.01 24.95 16.42
CA ARG A 467 -16.64 25.33 16.79
C ARG A 467 -16.37 26.81 16.56
N GLU A 468 -16.76 27.37 15.41
CA GLU A 468 -16.60 28.80 15.11
C GLU A 468 -17.38 29.66 16.11
N ARG A 469 -18.63 29.29 16.41
CA ARG A 469 -19.47 29.95 17.41
C ARG A 469 -18.86 29.89 18.81
N LEU A 470 -18.31 28.74 19.20
CA LEU A 470 -17.64 28.56 20.49
C LEU A 470 -16.39 29.46 20.57
N HIS A 471 -15.54 29.47 19.54
CA HIS A 471 -14.36 30.35 19.51
C HIS A 471 -14.70 31.83 19.48
N ALA A 472 -15.84 32.23 18.91
CA ALA A 472 -16.30 33.62 18.99
C ALA A 472 -16.72 33.97 20.42
N ALA A 473 -17.48 33.11 21.09
CA ALA A 473 -17.94 33.30 22.46
C ALA A 473 -16.77 33.29 23.46
N GLU A 474 -15.79 32.37 23.32
CA GLU A 474 -14.58 32.34 24.17
C GLU A 474 -13.74 33.62 24.04
N ARG A 475 -13.62 34.19 22.82
CA ARG A 475 -12.96 35.49 22.63
C ARG A 475 -13.72 36.64 23.31
N GLU A 476 -15.05 36.60 23.31
CA GLU A 476 -15.87 37.59 24.03
C GLU A 476 -15.68 37.46 25.55
N VAL A 477 -15.61 36.23 26.09
CA VAL A 477 -15.25 35.96 27.49
C VAL A 477 -13.89 36.56 27.84
N ASP A 478 -12.85 36.29 27.05
CA ASP A 478 -11.49 36.80 27.31
C ASP A 478 -11.48 38.34 27.30
N SER A 479 -12.18 38.95 26.34
CA SER A 479 -12.29 40.41 26.23
C SER A 479 -13.01 41.02 27.43
N LEU A 480 -14.15 40.46 27.84
CA LEU A 480 -14.93 40.94 28.99
C LEU A 480 -14.19 40.71 30.31
N THR A 481 -13.47 39.60 30.44
CA THR A 481 -12.63 39.30 31.61
C THR A 481 -11.50 40.32 31.73
N ALA A 482 -10.79 40.61 30.64
CA ALA A 482 -9.75 41.63 30.61
C ALA A 482 -10.32 43.02 30.92
N LYS A 483 -11.49 43.37 30.37
CA LYS A 483 -12.18 44.65 30.64
C LYS A 483 -12.60 44.78 32.10
N ALA A 484 -13.22 43.74 32.68
CA ALA A 484 -13.64 43.74 34.08
C ALA A 484 -12.43 43.82 35.03
N ALA A 485 -11.33 43.12 34.73
CA ALA A 485 -10.10 43.17 35.51
C ALA A 485 -9.42 44.55 35.44
N ALA A 486 -9.34 45.15 34.24
CA ALA A 486 -8.79 46.49 34.06
C ALA A 486 -9.59 47.56 34.81
N LEU A 487 -10.93 47.51 34.74
CA LEU A 487 -11.81 48.43 35.47
C LEU A 487 -11.74 48.20 36.98
N SER A 488 -11.64 46.95 37.44
CA SER A 488 -11.45 46.63 38.86
C SER A 488 -10.12 47.16 39.41
N SER A 489 -9.05 47.10 38.60
CA SER A 489 -7.74 47.66 38.95
C SER A 489 -7.79 49.20 39.00
N ALA A 490 -8.48 49.84 38.05
CA ALA A 490 -8.69 51.29 38.05
C ALA A 490 -9.54 51.77 39.25
N LEU A 491 -10.36 50.89 39.83
CA LEU A 491 -11.17 51.14 41.04
C LEU A 491 -10.42 50.82 42.34
N ALA A 492 -9.18 50.33 42.31
CA ALA A 492 -8.41 50.03 43.51
C ALA A 492 -7.90 51.34 44.16
N LEU A 493 -8.20 51.55 45.45
CA LEU A 493 -8.01 52.82 46.16
C LEU A 493 -6.60 53.07 46.72
N SER A 494 -6.21 54.35 46.74
CA SER A 494 -5.22 54.96 47.63
C SER A 494 -5.81 56.22 48.31
N GLY A 495 -5.71 56.34 49.64
CA GLY A 495 -6.24 57.50 50.41
C GLY A 495 -6.77 57.18 51.82
N GLY A 496 -6.99 58.22 52.64
CA GLY A 496 -7.38 58.10 54.05
C GLY A 496 -8.75 57.47 54.32
N ALA A 497 -9.74 57.69 53.43
CA ALA A 497 -11.07 57.07 53.54
C ALA A 497 -11.01 55.54 53.37
N ALA A 498 -10.19 55.06 52.43
CA ALA A 498 -9.99 53.64 52.18
C ALA A 498 -9.25 52.95 53.34
N GLU A 499 -8.31 53.64 53.98
CA GLU A 499 -7.61 53.13 55.17
C GLU A 499 -8.55 53.03 56.38
N ILE A 500 -9.46 53.98 56.58
CA ILE A 500 -10.48 53.94 57.65
C ILE A 500 -11.46 52.77 57.43
N VAL A 501 -11.92 52.55 56.20
CA VAL A 501 -12.79 51.41 55.87
C VAL A 501 -12.06 50.06 56.03
N LYS A 502 -10.77 49.99 55.67
CA LYS A 502 -9.93 48.78 55.89
C LYS A 502 -9.64 48.51 57.36
N THR A 503 -9.35 49.55 58.15
CA THR A 503 -9.08 49.41 59.60
C THR A 503 -10.34 48.98 60.34
N GLY A 504 -11.50 49.43 59.87
CA GLY A 504 -12.79 49.15 60.48
C GLY A 504 -12.97 49.86 61.84
N GLY A 505 -14.20 49.85 62.35
CA GLY A 505 -14.53 50.48 63.62
C GLY A 505 -16.03 50.44 63.89
N GLN A 506 -16.43 50.72 65.14
CA GLN A 506 -17.85 50.90 65.46
C GLN A 506 -18.42 52.06 64.61
N GLY A 507 -19.54 51.84 63.95
CA GLY A 507 -20.23 52.86 63.19
C GLY A 507 -19.80 53.03 61.73
N VAL A 508 -18.84 52.26 61.19
CA VAL A 508 -18.40 52.35 59.77
C VAL A 508 -19.14 51.33 58.91
N ARG A 509 -19.90 51.78 57.90
CA ARG A 509 -20.64 50.91 56.95
C ARG A 509 -19.85 50.58 55.68
N GLY A 510 -18.96 51.47 55.24
CA GLY A 510 -18.19 51.30 53.99
C GLY A 510 -17.95 52.63 53.30
N LEU A 511 -17.68 52.61 52.00
CA LEU A 511 -17.60 53.82 51.19
C LEU A 511 -18.98 54.22 50.68
N VAL A 512 -19.18 55.53 50.47
CA VAL A 512 -20.43 56.06 49.93
C VAL A 512 -20.67 55.53 48.51
N GLY A 513 -19.65 55.56 47.64
CA GLY A 513 -19.79 55.09 46.25
C GLY A 513 -20.18 53.62 46.09
N ASP A 514 -19.86 52.76 47.06
CA ASP A 514 -20.21 51.33 47.03
C ASP A 514 -21.65 51.07 47.53
N ALA A 515 -22.25 52.04 48.24
CA ALA A 515 -23.60 51.98 48.78
C ALA A 515 -24.64 52.72 47.93
N VAL A 516 -24.24 53.24 46.76
CA VAL A 516 -25.07 54.06 45.87
C VAL A 516 -25.24 53.35 44.53
N GLN A 517 -26.49 53.05 44.18
CA GLN A 517 -26.85 52.51 42.86
C GLN A 517 -27.58 53.59 42.05
N VAL A 518 -27.03 53.93 40.88
CA VAL A 518 -27.58 54.97 40.01
C VAL A 518 -28.27 54.31 38.80
N ARG A 519 -29.39 54.89 38.37
CA ARG A 519 -30.07 54.48 37.14
C ARG A 519 -29.22 54.85 35.91
N ALA A 520 -29.11 53.91 34.96
CA ALA A 520 -28.38 54.11 33.71
C ALA A 520 -28.72 55.42 32.99
N GLY A 521 -27.70 56.20 32.63
CA GLY A 521 -27.80 57.49 31.96
C GLY A 521 -27.75 58.71 32.89
N TYR A 522 -27.65 58.52 34.21
CA TYR A 522 -27.61 59.60 35.20
C TYR A 522 -26.32 59.63 36.02
N GLU A 523 -25.37 58.74 35.75
CA GLU A 523 -24.14 58.53 36.53
C GLU A 523 -23.28 59.79 36.56
N ALA A 524 -23.06 60.43 35.43
CA ALA A 524 -22.28 61.67 35.33
C ALA A 524 -22.93 62.83 36.12
N ALA A 525 -24.26 62.90 36.09
CA ALA A 525 -25.01 63.91 36.84
C ALA A 525 -24.90 63.70 38.36
N ILE A 526 -25.04 62.46 38.82
CA ILE A 526 -24.94 62.12 40.25
C ILE A 526 -23.50 62.24 40.75
N ALA A 527 -22.52 61.82 39.94
CA ALA A 527 -21.10 61.95 40.27
C ALA A 527 -20.65 63.41 40.36
N ALA A 528 -21.12 64.28 39.46
CA ALA A 528 -20.82 65.72 39.50
C ALA A 528 -21.36 66.41 40.77
N VAL A 529 -22.46 65.90 41.32
CA VAL A 529 -23.11 66.43 42.53
C VAL A 529 -22.49 65.88 43.80
N LEU A 530 -22.22 64.57 43.87
CA LEU A 530 -21.58 63.96 45.04
C LEU A 530 -20.10 64.36 45.17
N GLY A 531 -19.39 64.51 44.04
CA GLY A 531 -18.00 64.97 44.03
C GLY A 531 -17.12 64.16 44.99
N PRO A 532 -16.33 64.82 45.87
CA PRO A 532 -15.50 64.14 46.87
C PRO A 532 -16.27 63.22 47.84
N LEU A 533 -17.57 63.48 48.07
CA LEU A 533 -18.40 62.65 48.96
C LEU A 533 -18.59 61.23 48.41
N ALA A 534 -18.47 61.02 47.10
CA ALA A 534 -18.56 59.68 46.49
C ALA A 534 -17.42 58.76 46.95
N GLU A 535 -16.27 59.33 47.34
CA GLU A 535 -15.10 58.63 47.88
C GLU A 535 -15.04 58.69 49.42
N GLY A 536 -16.05 59.29 50.05
CA GLY A 536 -16.16 59.42 51.50
C GLY A 536 -16.59 58.12 52.20
N VAL A 537 -16.51 58.13 53.53
CA VAL A 537 -16.87 57.01 54.40
C VAL A 537 -18.33 57.13 54.86
N LEU A 538 -19.12 56.10 54.60
CA LEU A 538 -20.47 55.95 55.09
C LEU A 538 -20.46 55.42 56.53
N ILE A 539 -21.17 56.09 57.42
CA ILE A 539 -21.16 55.84 58.86
C ILE A 539 -22.57 55.86 59.48
N ASP A 540 -22.79 55.12 60.56
CA ASP A 540 -24.11 54.95 61.20
C ASP A 540 -24.65 56.26 61.80
N THR A 541 -23.87 56.91 62.67
CA THR A 541 -24.32 58.08 63.43
C THR A 541 -23.37 59.28 63.35
N ALA A 542 -23.89 60.48 63.62
CA ALA A 542 -23.08 61.68 63.68
C ALA A 542 -22.00 61.62 64.78
N ALA A 543 -22.26 60.94 65.90
CA ALA A 543 -21.29 60.78 66.98
C ALA A 543 -20.08 59.94 66.53
N ASP A 544 -20.30 58.90 65.73
CA ASP A 544 -19.23 58.10 65.13
C ASP A 544 -18.42 58.90 64.10
N ALA A 545 -19.06 59.80 63.35
CA ALA A 545 -18.40 60.74 62.45
C ALA A 545 -17.36 61.59 63.16
N PHE A 546 -17.76 62.25 64.25
CA PHE A 546 -16.89 63.17 64.98
C PHE A 546 -15.73 62.44 65.67
N ARG A 547 -15.97 61.22 66.17
CA ARG A 547 -14.92 60.39 66.76
C ARG A 547 -13.87 59.99 65.72
N LEU A 548 -14.30 59.43 64.59
CA LEU A 548 -13.38 58.99 63.53
C LEU A 548 -12.67 60.17 62.85
N ALA A 549 -13.32 61.33 62.74
CA ALA A 549 -12.68 62.55 62.27
C ALA A 549 -11.56 63.03 63.20
N ALA A 550 -11.75 62.93 64.53
CA ALA A 550 -10.72 63.28 65.50
C ALA A 550 -9.52 62.30 65.45
N GLU A 551 -9.79 61.00 65.38
CA GLU A 551 -8.75 59.95 65.20
C GLU A 551 -7.97 60.14 63.89
N SER A 552 -8.68 60.46 62.79
CA SER A 552 -8.09 60.72 61.48
C SER A 552 -7.21 61.97 61.46
N ALA A 553 -7.57 63.01 62.23
CA ALA A 553 -6.79 64.24 62.35
C ALA A 553 -5.50 64.02 63.17
N GLU A 554 -5.55 63.23 64.25
CA GLU A 554 -4.35 62.86 65.02
C GLU A 554 -3.37 62.04 64.17
N GLN A 555 -3.89 61.17 63.31
CA GLN A 555 -3.11 60.27 62.46
C GLN A 555 -2.71 60.89 61.11
N HIS A 556 -3.01 62.17 60.88
CA HIS A 556 -2.66 62.91 59.65
C HIS A 556 -3.11 62.22 58.34
N ARG A 557 -4.27 61.54 58.35
CA ARG A 557 -4.78 60.72 57.23
C ARG A 557 -5.34 61.51 56.03
N GLY A 558 -5.02 62.79 55.91
CA GLY A 558 -5.52 63.66 54.85
C GLY A 558 -6.99 64.07 55.04
N ILE A 559 -7.62 64.53 53.94
CA ILE A 559 -9.02 64.96 53.93
C ILE A 559 -9.90 63.72 53.76
N VAL A 560 -10.85 63.52 54.68
CA VAL A 560 -11.84 62.43 54.63
C VAL A 560 -13.22 63.02 54.84
N ASP A 561 -14.10 62.77 53.88
CA ASP A 561 -15.51 63.12 53.99
C ASP A 561 -16.30 61.97 54.62
N PHE A 562 -17.28 62.31 55.47
CA PHE A 562 -18.13 61.35 56.15
C PHE A 562 -19.61 61.60 55.85
N VAL A 563 -20.36 60.55 55.54
CA VAL A 563 -21.82 60.62 55.32
C VAL A 563 -22.54 59.76 56.36
N VAL A 564 -23.45 60.38 57.12
CA VAL A 564 -24.25 59.70 58.14
C VAL A 564 -25.44 59.00 57.49
N ALA A 565 -25.41 57.67 57.46
CA ALA A 565 -26.35 56.81 56.75
C ALA A 565 -27.80 57.01 57.19
N ASP A 566 -28.05 57.21 58.49
CA ASP A 566 -29.39 57.32 59.07
C ASP A 566 -29.80 58.79 59.35
N ALA A 567 -29.25 59.75 58.59
CA ALA A 567 -29.62 61.16 58.72
C ALA A 567 -31.06 61.43 58.24
N ARG A 568 -31.73 62.44 58.84
CA ARG A 568 -33.11 62.79 58.49
C ARG A 568 -33.22 63.28 57.04
N ARG A 569 -33.98 62.57 56.22
CA ARG A 569 -34.27 62.93 54.82
C ARG A 569 -35.21 64.15 54.73
N PRO A 570 -34.80 65.26 54.07
CA PRO A 570 -35.68 66.38 53.71
C PRO A 570 -36.68 65.99 52.61
N GLU A 571 -37.77 66.75 52.48
CA GLU A 571 -38.72 66.57 51.38
C GLU A 571 -38.08 67.02 50.06
N PRO A 572 -38.10 66.19 48.99
CA PRO A 572 -37.37 66.49 47.77
C PRO A 572 -37.99 67.63 46.98
N VAL A 573 -37.14 68.47 46.39
CA VAL A 573 -37.57 69.55 45.51
C VAL A 573 -38.16 68.95 44.23
N ARG A 574 -39.35 69.41 43.85
CA ARG A 574 -40.02 69.02 42.61
C ARG A 574 -40.18 70.24 41.70
N SER A 575 -39.94 70.04 40.40
CA SER A 575 -40.19 71.05 39.38
C SER A 575 -41.23 70.55 38.38
N PRO A 576 -42.24 71.36 38.00
CA PRO A 576 -43.23 71.01 37.00
C PRO A 576 -42.75 71.22 35.55
N ILE A 577 -41.47 71.57 35.35
CA ILE A 577 -40.90 71.90 34.05
C ILE A 577 -40.53 70.60 33.32
N GLU A 578 -40.93 70.50 32.05
CA GLU A 578 -40.61 69.37 31.18
C GLU A 578 -39.09 69.27 30.94
N GLY A 579 -38.53 68.06 31.04
CA GLY A 579 -37.09 67.80 30.94
C GLY A 579 -36.31 67.97 32.25
N ILE A 580 -36.98 67.91 33.41
CA ILE A 580 -36.35 67.93 34.74
C ILE A 580 -36.80 66.73 35.58
N THR A 581 -35.83 66.00 36.12
CA THR A 581 -36.05 64.84 37.00
C THR A 581 -35.39 65.06 38.37
N PRO A 582 -36.08 64.87 39.50
CA PRO A 582 -35.43 64.93 40.82
C PRO A 582 -34.36 63.84 40.97
N ALA A 583 -33.16 64.20 41.47
CA ALA A 583 -32.04 63.26 41.60
C ALA A 583 -32.33 62.08 42.54
N VAL A 584 -33.20 62.28 43.54
CA VAL A 584 -33.61 61.22 44.47
C VAL A 584 -34.48 60.12 43.83
N GLU A 585 -35.01 60.34 42.63
CA GLU A 585 -35.81 59.36 41.89
C GLU A 585 -34.95 58.51 40.94
N THR A 586 -33.68 58.89 40.74
CA THR A 586 -32.73 58.21 39.84
C THR A 586 -31.67 57.41 40.59
N VAL A 587 -31.70 57.39 41.92
CA VAL A 587 -30.68 56.76 42.78
C VAL A 587 -31.32 55.94 43.90
N THR A 588 -30.76 54.77 44.18
CA THR A 588 -31.03 53.97 45.39
C THR A 588 -29.82 54.07 46.32
N ALA A 589 -30.01 54.67 47.50
CA ALA A 589 -28.94 54.92 48.47
C ALA A 589 -29.50 55.08 49.91
N PRO A 590 -28.66 55.03 50.96
CA PRO A 590 -29.06 55.33 52.34
C PRO A 590 -29.64 56.74 52.51
N ASP A 591 -30.48 56.94 53.55
CA ASP A 591 -31.21 58.19 53.78
C ASP A 591 -30.30 59.43 53.89
N GLY A 592 -29.08 59.26 54.41
CA GLY A 592 -28.06 60.30 54.43
C GLY A 592 -27.64 60.79 53.03
N VAL A 593 -27.44 59.88 52.09
CA VAL A 593 -27.06 60.21 50.71
C VAL A 593 -28.26 60.79 49.96
N LEU A 594 -29.46 60.21 50.15
CA LEU A 594 -30.70 60.76 49.60
C LEU A 594 -31.02 62.15 50.16
N GLY A 595 -30.60 62.43 51.40
CA GLY A 595 -30.66 63.75 52.02
C GLY A 595 -29.80 64.78 51.30
N VAL A 596 -28.57 64.42 50.93
CA VAL A 596 -27.67 65.28 50.12
C VAL A 596 -28.27 65.57 48.74
N LEU A 597 -28.93 64.58 48.12
CA LEU A 597 -29.55 64.71 46.80
C LEU A 597 -30.95 65.35 46.81
N SER A 598 -31.53 65.66 47.97
CA SER A 598 -32.93 66.12 48.10
C SER A 598 -33.21 67.49 47.47
N HIS A 599 -32.19 68.34 47.36
CA HIS A 599 -32.28 69.67 46.72
C HIS A 599 -31.58 69.70 45.35
N VAL A 600 -31.54 68.56 44.66
CA VAL A 600 -30.85 68.39 43.38
C VAL A 600 -31.84 67.98 42.28
N LEU A 601 -31.88 68.76 41.21
CA LEU A 601 -32.67 68.51 40.01
C LEU A 601 -31.75 68.17 38.84
N ILE A 602 -32.10 67.16 38.05
CA ILE A 602 -31.37 66.77 36.84
C ILE A 602 -32.11 67.30 35.62
N ALA A 603 -31.44 68.08 34.77
CA ALA A 603 -31.98 68.60 33.53
C ALA A 603 -31.38 67.86 32.32
N ASP A 604 -32.16 67.69 31.25
CA ASP A 604 -31.69 66.98 30.05
C ASP A 604 -30.53 67.72 29.34
N ASP A 605 -30.59 69.05 29.29
CA ASP A 605 -29.57 69.90 28.68
C ASP A 605 -29.41 71.25 29.40
N LEU A 606 -28.45 72.06 28.95
CA LEU A 606 -28.15 73.35 29.56
C LEU A 606 -29.28 74.38 29.36
N ASP A 607 -30.11 74.25 28.33
CA ASP A 607 -31.25 75.14 28.09
C ASP A 607 -32.41 74.83 29.03
N ALA A 608 -32.70 73.54 29.26
CA ALA A 608 -33.60 73.05 30.28
C ALA A 608 -33.13 73.47 31.68
N ALA A 609 -31.83 73.34 31.97
CA ALA A 609 -31.23 73.81 33.24
C ALA A 609 -31.37 75.32 33.43
N ARG A 610 -31.20 76.11 32.35
CA ARG A 610 -31.38 77.57 32.38
C ARG A 610 -32.84 77.95 32.65
N LYS A 611 -33.81 77.31 31.98
CA LYS A 611 -35.25 77.54 32.21
C LYS A 611 -35.64 77.18 33.64
N ALA A 612 -35.12 76.07 34.15
CA ALA A 612 -35.28 75.63 35.53
C ALA A 612 -34.78 76.67 36.54
N ARG A 613 -33.55 77.17 36.33
CA ARG A 613 -32.92 78.16 37.21
C ARG A 613 -33.73 79.46 37.26
N ILE A 614 -34.16 79.98 36.12
CA ILE A 614 -34.97 81.20 36.05
C ILE A 614 -36.29 81.05 36.82
N ALA A 615 -36.94 79.87 36.73
CA ALA A 615 -38.18 79.61 37.44
C ALA A 615 -37.98 79.50 38.96
N LEU A 616 -36.88 78.88 39.41
CA LEU A 616 -36.52 78.78 40.83
C LEU A 616 -36.13 80.15 41.42
N ASP A 617 -35.37 80.96 40.67
CA ASP A 617 -34.99 82.31 41.08
C ASP A 617 -36.22 83.21 41.24
N ALA A 618 -37.21 83.08 40.34
CA ALA A 618 -38.48 83.80 40.43
C ALA A 618 -39.33 83.35 41.64
N ALA A 619 -39.16 82.11 42.10
CA ALA A 619 -39.77 81.59 43.32
C ALA A 619 -38.97 81.93 44.60
N GLY A 620 -37.81 82.58 44.46
CA GLY A 620 -36.93 82.94 45.57
C GLY A 620 -36.08 81.78 46.12
N ASP A 621 -36.01 80.65 45.40
CA ASP A 621 -35.23 79.48 45.81
C ASP A 621 -33.78 79.57 45.34
N THR A 622 -32.88 79.87 46.27
CA THR A 622 -31.43 79.93 46.04
C THR A 622 -30.70 78.65 46.48
N SER A 623 -31.41 77.67 47.03
CA SER A 623 -30.84 76.47 47.67
C SER A 623 -30.75 75.26 46.73
N THR A 624 -31.59 75.21 45.69
CA THR A 624 -31.64 74.09 44.76
C THR A 624 -30.49 74.13 43.75
N THR A 625 -29.82 72.99 43.59
CA THR A 625 -28.78 72.75 42.58
C THR A 625 -29.39 72.04 41.38
N ILE A 626 -29.07 72.51 40.17
CA ILE A 626 -29.49 71.84 38.93
C ILE A 626 -28.25 71.24 38.28
N VAL A 627 -28.29 69.98 37.88
CA VAL A 627 -27.21 69.32 37.15
C VAL A 627 -27.72 68.84 35.79
N THR A 628 -26.95 68.99 34.72
CA THR A 628 -27.34 68.40 33.43
C THR A 628 -27.02 66.90 33.41
N VAL A 629 -27.64 66.13 32.52
CA VAL A 629 -27.26 64.72 32.27
C VAL A 629 -25.76 64.60 31.92
N GLY A 630 -25.19 65.62 31.29
CA GLY A 630 -23.76 65.71 30.97
C GLY A 630 -22.83 66.14 32.13
N GLY A 631 -23.37 66.36 33.33
CA GLY A 631 -22.59 66.70 34.52
C GLY A 631 -22.27 68.19 34.73
N ASP A 632 -22.91 69.10 33.99
CA ASP A 632 -22.77 70.54 34.25
C ASP A 632 -23.60 70.94 35.47
N VAL A 633 -22.97 71.58 36.46
CA VAL A 633 -23.63 71.95 37.73
C VAL A 633 -23.97 73.44 37.72
N VAL A 634 -25.26 73.75 37.80
CA VAL A 634 -25.82 75.09 37.85
C VAL A 634 -26.28 75.41 39.28
N THR A 635 -25.57 76.36 39.86
CA THR A 635 -25.79 77.25 41.01
C THR A 635 -26.83 78.37 40.87
N ALA A 636 -27.36 78.93 41.96
CA ALA A 636 -27.96 80.27 41.92
C ALA A 636 -26.86 81.35 41.72
N GLN A 637 -25.62 81.02 42.11
CA GLN A 637 -24.47 81.94 42.12
C GLN A 637 -23.33 81.48 41.20
N THR A 638 -23.34 80.23 40.75
CA THR A 638 -22.22 79.62 40.04
C THR A 638 -22.70 78.76 38.87
N LEU A 639 -21.94 78.71 37.79
CA LEU A 639 -22.13 77.72 36.72
C LEU A 639 -20.80 77.00 36.54
N ARG A 640 -20.79 75.70 36.80
CA ARG A 640 -19.64 74.84 36.57
C ARG A 640 -19.92 74.00 35.34
N THR A 641 -19.19 74.28 34.27
CA THR A 641 -19.25 73.57 33.00
C THR A 641 -17.83 73.27 32.53
N GLY A 642 -17.69 72.19 31.76
CA GLY A 642 -16.40 71.67 31.32
C GLY A 642 -16.23 70.23 31.79
N SER A 643 -16.16 69.32 30.82
CA SER A 643 -15.91 67.90 31.05
C SER A 643 -14.56 67.74 31.76
N GLY A 644 -14.58 67.42 33.05
CA GLY A 644 -13.47 66.71 33.66
C GLY A 644 -13.32 65.41 32.87
N GLY A 645 -12.27 65.29 32.06
CA GLY A 645 -12.05 64.13 31.19
C GLY A 645 -11.77 62.82 31.93
N GLU A 646 -11.72 62.86 33.26
CA GLU A 646 -11.58 61.69 34.10
C GLU A 646 -12.98 61.20 34.51
N ARG A 647 -13.34 60.01 34.02
CA ARG A 647 -14.59 59.32 34.36
C ARG A 647 -14.67 59.14 35.87
N SER A 648 -15.84 59.38 36.44
CA SER A 648 -16.02 59.25 37.89
C SER A 648 -15.91 57.79 38.33
N ARG A 649 -15.54 57.57 39.60
CA ARG A 649 -15.47 56.23 40.21
C ARG A 649 -16.81 55.47 40.09
N LEU A 650 -17.94 56.18 40.18
CA LEU A 650 -19.27 55.59 39.99
C LEU A 650 -19.51 55.10 38.56
N GLU A 651 -19.08 55.86 37.55
CA GLU A 651 -19.16 55.44 36.14
C GLU A 651 -18.31 54.20 35.86
N LEU A 652 -17.07 54.17 36.40
CA LEU A 652 -16.18 53.01 36.25
C LEU A 652 -16.69 51.75 36.97
N ALA A 653 -17.34 51.92 38.13
CA ALA A 653 -17.96 50.82 38.87
C ALA A 653 -19.17 50.24 38.13
N ALA A 654 -20.04 51.09 37.59
CA ALA A 654 -21.17 50.66 36.77
C ALA A 654 -20.73 49.94 35.48
N GLU A 655 -19.68 50.43 34.80
CA GLU A 655 -19.12 49.77 33.61
C GLU A 655 -18.49 48.40 33.94
N ARG A 656 -17.83 48.27 35.10
CA ARG A 656 -17.29 46.99 35.57
C ARG A 656 -18.42 45.99 35.82
N ASP A 657 -19.47 46.41 36.52
CA ASP A 657 -20.58 45.54 36.89
C ASP A 657 -21.35 45.07 35.65
N ALA A 658 -21.59 45.97 34.69
CA ALA A 658 -22.16 45.61 33.39
C ALA A 658 -21.28 44.63 32.61
N ALA A 659 -19.94 44.80 32.64
CA ALA A 659 -19.01 43.87 31.99
C ALA A 659 -19.00 42.49 32.69
N ALA A 660 -19.10 42.45 34.02
CA ALA A 660 -19.15 41.21 34.80
C ALA A 660 -20.47 40.45 34.62
N GLU A 661 -21.61 41.15 34.55
CA GLU A 661 -22.91 40.54 34.25
C GLU A 661 -22.92 39.95 32.84
N ARG A 662 -22.43 40.71 31.85
CA ARG A 662 -22.31 40.22 30.47
C ARG A 662 -21.35 39.03 30.36
N LEU A 663 -20.26 39.02 31.12
CA LEU A 663 -19.32 37.90 31.19
C LEU A 663 -20.03 36.64 31.69
N ALA A 664 -20.85 36.74 32.75
CA ALA A 664 -21.60 35.62 33.28
C ALA A 664 -22.61 35.05 32.27
N GLU A 665 -23.30 35.92 31.51
CA GLU A 665 -24.20 35.50 30.43
C GLU A 665 -23.48 34.71 29.33
N ILE A 666 -22.36 35.24 28.82
CA ILE A 666 -21.60 34.59 27.74
C ILE A 666 -20.95 33.30 28.22
N GLN A 667 -20.54 33.21 29.49
CA GLN A 667 -19.98 31.98 30.03
C GLN A 667 -20.99 30.81 29.97
N ILE A 668 -22.27 31.07 30.25
CA ILE A 668 -23.35 30.08 30.09
C ILE A 668 -23.50 29.66 28.62
N VAL A 669 -23.38 30.61 27.69
CA VAL A 669 -23.42 30.31 26.24
C VAL A 669 -22.24 29.43 25.83
N VAL A 670 -21.03 29.70 26.31
CA VAL A 670 -19.83 28.89 26.06
C VAL A 670 -20.03 27.45 26.54
N ASP A 671 -20.55 27.25 27.75
CA ASP A 671 -20.78 25.92 28.29
C ASP A 671 -21.82 25.15 27.47
N SER A 672 -22.92 25.80 27.06
CA SER A 672 -23.93 25.19 26.17
C SER A 672 -23.37 24.82 24.77
N LEU A 673 -22.47 25.65 24.23
CA LEU A 673 -21.83 25.39 22.94
C LEU A 673 -20.79 24.28 23.01
N ARG A 674 -20.14 24.09 24.17
CA ARG A 674 -19.26 22.95 24.41
C ARG A 674 -20.02 21.63 24.41
N GLU A 675 -21.14 21.57 25.14
CA GLU A 675 -22.01 20.39 25.15
C GLU A 675 -22.54 20.08 23.75
N ALA A 676 -23.10 21.06 23.05
CA ALA A 676 -23.60 20.88 21.68
C ALA A 676 -22.51 20.42 20.69
N ARG A 677 -21.26 20.90 20.86
CA ARG A 677 -20.13 20.45 20.04
C ARG A 677 -19.77 18.99 20.33
N GLU A 678 -19.84 18.56 21.58
CA GLU A 678 -19.56 17.18 21.98
C GLU A 678 -20.59 16.22 21.37
N ASP A 679 -21.88 16.57 21.44
CA ASP A 679 -22.97 15.86 20.76
C ASP A 679 -22.75 15.78 19.24
N ALA A 680 -22.38 16.91 18.62
CA ALA A 680 -22.08 16.96 17.17
C ALA A 680 -20.86 16.10 16.81
N ASN A 681 -19.88 15.97 17.71
CA ASN A 681 -18.72 15.11 17.49
C ASN A 681 -19.10 13.63 17.52
N GLU A 682 -20.00 13.22 18.43
CA GLU A 682 -20.58 11.86 18.44
C GLU A 682 -21.42 11.59 17.18
N ALA A 683 -22.19 12.57 16.71
CA ALA A 683 -22.96 12.49 15.47
C ALA A 683 -22.05 12.31 14.24
N VAL A 684 -20.90 12.99 14.18
CA VAL A 684 -19.90 12.79 13.11
C VAL A 684 -19.32 11.38 13.15
N GLU A 685 -18.93 10.87 14.32
CA GLU A 685 -18.36 9.53 14.43
C GLU A 685 -19.35 8.42 14.04
N THR A 686 -20.62 8.57 14.41
CA THR A 686 -21.68 7.61 14.05
C THR A 686 -21.99 7.63 12.56
N THR A 687 -22.22 8.81 11.97
CA THR A 687 -22.52 8.96 10.53
C THR A 687 -21.34 8.56 9.64
N ARG A 688 -20.11 8.86 10.06
CA ARG A 688 -18.90 8.43 9.35
C ARG A 688 -18.72 6.91 9.38
N ARG A 689 -19.09 6.25 10.48
CA ARG A 689 -19.11 4.79 10.56
C ARG A 689 -20.15 4.20 9.60
N GLN A 690 -21.36 4.76 9.58
CA GLN A 690 -22.42 4.35 8.65
C GLN A 690 -22.00 4.51 7.18
N ALA A 691 -21.34 5.62 6.83
CA ALA A 691 -20.82 5.83 5.48
C ALA A 691 -19.74 4.79 5.09
N LYS A 692 -18.84 4.45 6.02
CA LYS A 692 -17.84 3.39 5.81
C LYS A 692 -18.48 2.01 5.63
N ASP A 693 -19.48 1.68 6.44
CA ASP A 693 -20.19 0.41 6.34
C ASP A 693 -21.00 0.30 5.04
N ALA A 694 -21.67 1.37 4.61
CA ALA A 694 -22.36 1.43 3.33
C ALA A 694 -21.41 1.31 2.13
N LEU A 695 -20.23 1.95 2.20
CA LEU A 695 -19.20 1.81 1.17
C LEU A 695 -18.64 0.39 1.10
N ARG A 696 -18.46 -0.28 2.26
CA ARG A 696 -18.03 -1.68 2.30
C ARG A 696 -19.07 -2.57 1.63
N ALA A 697 -20.35 -2.41 1.96
CA ALA A 697 -21.44 -3.18 1.36
C ALA A 697 -21.53 -2.99 -0.17
N LEU A 698 -21.37 -1.75 -0.65
CA LEU A 698 -21.33 -1.47 -2.10
C LEU A 698 -20.16 -2.19 -2.78
N ARG A 699 -18.95 -2.12 -2.21
CA ARG A 699 -17.77 -2.79 -2.77
C ARG A 699 -17.88 -4.32 -2.76
N GLU A 700 -18.48 -4.88 -1.71
CA GLU A 700 -18.74 -6.32 -1.62
C GLU A 700 -19.74 -6.78 -2.69
N HIS A 701 -20.80 -5.99 -2.93
CA HIS A 701 -21.78 -6.26 -4.00
C HIS A 701 -21.15 -6.15 -5.39
N ASP A 702 -20.38 -5.09 -5.67
CA ASP A 702 -19.69 -4.92 -6.97
C ASP A 702 -18.68 -6.06 -7.23
N ALA A 703 -17.94 -6.48 -6.20
CA ALA A 703 -17.01 -7.61 -6.31
C ALA A 703 -17.74 -8.94 -6.57
N ALA A 704 -18.91 -9.14 -5.95
CA ALA A 704 -19.74 -10.31 -6.19
C ALA A 704 -20.30 -10.34 -7.62
N LEU A 705 -20.80 -9.21 -8.13
CA LEU A 705 -21.26 -9.07 -9.51
C LEU A 705 -20.13 -9.31 -10.53
N ALA A 706 -18.95 -8.73 -10.30
CA ALA A 706 -17.79 -8.94 -11.18
C ALA A 706 -17.36 -10.41 -11.21
N THR A 707 -17.36 -11.07 -10.05
CA THR A 707 -17.04 -12.50 -9.93
C THR A 707 -18.06 -13.36 -10.67
N HIS A 708 -19.35 -13.06 -10.54
CA HIS A 708 -20.42 -13.78 -11.24
C HIS A 708 -20.33 -13.57 -12.76
N ALA A 709 -20.10 -12.34 -13.22
CA ALA A 709 -19.90 -12.04 -14.64
C ALA A 709 -18.66 -12.74 -15.24
N GLU A 710 -17.55 -12.80 -14.51
CA GLU A 710 -16.34 -13.52 -14.93
C GLU A 710 -16.61 -15.04 -15.04
N GLN A 711 -17.36 -15.61 -14.10
CA GLN A 711 -17.75 -17.02 -14.12
C GLN A 711 -18.64 -17.35 -15.33
N VAL A 712 -19.67 -16.55 -15.57
CA VAL A 712 -20.56 -16.68 -16.74
C VAL A 712 -19.76 -16.60 -18.04
N ASN A 713 -18.90 -15.58 -18.19
CA ASN A 713 -18.10 -15.40 -19.39
C ASN A 713 -17.11 -16.57 -19.63
N ARG A 714 -16.42 -17.03 -18.57
CA ARG A 714 -15.48 -18.15 -18.68
C ARG A 714 -16.16 -19.43 -19.16
N VAL A 715 -17.35 -19.72 -18.64
CA VAL A 715 -18.10 -20.92 -19.03
C VAL A 715 -18.72 -20.79 -20.41
N THR A 716 -19.21 -19.59 -20.77
CA THR A 716 -19.70 -19.30 -22.12
C THR A 716 -18.60 -19.54 -23.17
N VAL A 717 -17.39 -18.99 -22.97
CA VAL A 717 -16.25 -19.20 -23.89
C VAL A 717 -15.84 -20.67 -23.96
N ARG A 718 -15.88 -21.40 -22.83
CA ARG A 718 -15.60 -22.85 -22.81
C ARG A 718 -16.66 -23.63 -23.59
N HIS A 719 -17.93 -23.24 -23.51
CA HIS A 719 -19.02 -23.83 -24.28
C HIS A 719 -18.85 -23.58 -25.78
N GLU A 720 -18.67 -22.32 -26.20
CA GLU A 720 -18.48 -21.93 -27.60
C GLU A 720 -17.27 -22.64 -28.24
N SER A 721 -16.14 -22.71 -27.54
CA SER A 721 -14.95 -23.41 -28.03
C SER A 721 -15.17 -24.92 -28.19
N ALA A 722 -15.91 -25.56 -27.27
CA ALA A 722 -16.26 -26.97 -27.37
C ALA A 722 -17.25 -27.25 -28.51
N VAL A 723 -18.20 -26.35 -28.77
CA VAL A 723 -19.11 -26.41 -29.93
C VAL A 723 -18.32 -26.32 -31.23
N ALA A 724 -17.46 -25.32 -31.37
CA ALA A 724 -16.63 -25.13 -32.58
C ALA A 724 -15.63 -26.27 -32.82
N GLU A 725 -15.14 -26.95 -31.76
CA GLU A 725 -14.32 -28.15 -31.89
C GLU A 725 -15.12 -29.33 -32.42
N CYS A 726 -16.35 -29.54 -31.94
CA CYS A 726 -17.25 -30.58 -32.43
C CYS A 726 -17.58 -30.41 -33.91
N GLU A 727 -17.99 -29.19 -34.32
CA GLU A 727 -18.36 -28.91 -35.73
C GLU A 727 -17.20 -29.19 -36.70
N ARG A 728 -15.97 -28.83 -36.31
CA ARG A 728 -14.77 -29.08 -37.10
C ARG A 728 -14.46 -30.57 -37.25
N LEU A 729 -14.60 -31.34 -36.17
CA LEU A 729 -14.36 -32.78 -36.16
C LEU A 729 -15.47 -33.54 -36.91
N GLU A 730 -16.72 -33.08 -36.85
CA GLU A 730 -17.85 -33.62 -37.65
C GLU A 730 -17.60 -33.44 -39.15
N ALA A 731 -17.16 -32.25 -39.57
CA ALA A 731 -16.78 -32.00 -40.96
C ALA A 731 -15.60 -32.87 -41.42
N GLY A 732 -14.57 -33.02 -40.57
CA GLY A 732 -13.42 -33.87 -40.85
C GLY A 732 -13.77 -35.36 -40.93
N LEU A 733 -14.69 -35.84 -40.09
CA LEU A 733 -15.19 -37.20 -40.12
C LEU A 733 -15.99 -37.47 -41.41
N ALA A 734 -16.88 -36.56 -41.81
CA ALA A 734 -17.66 -36.69 -43.04
C ALA A 734 -16.75 -36.79 -44.28
N GLN A 735 -15.68 -36.00 -44.33
CA GLN A 735 -14.68 -36.07 -45.41
C GLN A 735 -13.93 -37.40 -45.43
N ALA A 736 -13.54 -37.91 -44.25
CA ALA A 736 -12.84 -39.19 -44.13
C ALA A 736 -13.74 -40.38 -44.50
N GLN A 737 -15.03 -40.34 -44.15
CA GLN A 737 -16.01 -41.35 -44.52
C GLN A 737 -16.27 -41.38 -46.04
N ALA A 738 -16.33 -40.21 -46.69
CA ALA A 738 -16.43 -40.14 -48.16
C ALA A 738 -15.21 -40.79 -48.84
N ALA A 739 -14.00 -40.56 -48.31
CA ALA A 739 -12.77 -41.18 -48.83
C ALA A 739 -12.74 -42.72 -48.68
N VAL A 740 -13.43 -43.28 -47.68
CA VAL A 740 -13.58 -44.73 -47.53
C VAL A 740 -14.39 -45.31 -48.69
N SER A 741 -15.53 -44.70 -49.04
CA SER A 741 -16.39 -45.16 -50.15
C SER A 741 -15.61 -45.24 -51.48
N ASP A 742 -14.79 -44.23 -51.77
CA ASP A 742 -13.95 -44.20 -52.96
C ASP A 742 -12.86 -45.28 -52.94
N ALA A 743 -12.24 -45.52 -51.78
CA ALA A 743 -11.22 -46.55 -51.61
C ALA A 743 -11.79 -47.97 -51.67
N GLU A 744 -13.00 -48.18 -51.14
CA GLU A 744 -13.72 -49.46 -51.19
C GLU A 744 -14.06 -49.84 -52.63
N THR A 745 -14.62 -48.90 -53.39
CA THR A 745 -14.97 -49.11 -54.80
C THR A 745 -13.73 -49.50 -55.61
N LYS A 746 -12.60 -48.79 -55.42
CA LYS A 746 -11.33 -49.09 -56.09
C LYS A 746 -10.79 -50.48 -55.74
N ALA A 747 -10.80 -50.85 -54.45
CA ALA A 747 -10.36 -52.17 -54.00
C ALA A 747 -11.23 -53.30 -54.56
N GLN A 748 -12.54 -53.09 -54.62
CA GLN A 748 -13.49 -54.08 -55.12
C GLN A 748 -13.38 -54.27 -56.64
N THR A 749 -13.17 -53.18 -57.40
CA THR A 749 -12.91 -53.27 -58.85
C THR A 749 -11.59 -53.98 -59.17
N ALA A 750 -10.52 -53.72 -58.42
CA ALA A 750 -9.22 -54.35 -58.65
C ALA A 750 -9.24 -55.85 -58.31
N LYS A 751 -10.00 -56.24 -57.27
CA LYS A 751 -10.19 -57.64 -56.89
C LYS A 751 -11.01 -58.41 -57.91
N ALA A 752 -12.12 -57.85 -58.39
CA ALA A 752 -12.95 -58.48 -59.42
C ALA A 752 -12.16 -58.74 -60.71
N ALA A 753 -11.35 -57.77 -61.15
CA ALA A 753 -10.50 -57.91 -62.33
C ALA A 753 -9.44 -59.02 -62.20
N LEU A 754 -8.93 -59.26 -60.98
CA LEU A 754 -7.99 -60.35 -60.70
C LEU A 754 -8.68 -61.73 -60.70
N ASP A 755 -9.84 -61.83 -60.05
CA ASP A 755 -10.57 -63.09 -59.93
C ASP A 755 -11.05 -63.59 -61.31
N ASP A 756 -11.48 -62.67 -62.19
CA ASP A 756 -11.87 -62.97 -63.58
C ASP A 756 -10.69 -63.50 -64.42
N ALA A 757 -9.46 -63.04 -64.16
CA ALA A 757 -8.27 -63.46 -64.92
C ALA A 757 -7.74 -64.85 -64.51
N ILE A 758 -8.00 -65.30 -63.27
CA ILE A 758 -7.55 -66.60 -62.74
C ILE A 758 -8.38 -67.77 -63.29
N ALA A 759 -9.60 -67.52 -63.77
CA ALA A 759 -10.54 -68.57 -64.16
C ALA A 759 -10.33 -69.19 -65.56
N ALA A 760 -9.28 -68.85 -66.34
CA ALA A 760 -9.09 -69.30 -67.74
C ALA A 760 -7.91 -70.33 -67.98
N PRO A 761 -7.98 -71.29 -68.94
CA PRO A 761 -6.95 -72.36 -69.19
C PRO A 761 -5.84 -72.09 -70.29
N ARG A 762 -4.72 -72.89 -70.37
CA ARG A 762 -3.40 -72.62 -71.10
C ARG A 762 -2.94 -73.64 -72.26
N PRO A 763 -2.33 -73.28 -73.46
CA PRO A 763 -2.03 -74.18 -74.69
C PRO A 763 -0.54 -74.65 -75.12
N VAL A 764 -0.20 -75.32 -76.32
CA VAL A 764 1.17 -75.87 -76.85
C VAL A 764 1.33 -76.15 -78.43
N LEU A 765 2.48 -75.98 -79.22
CA LEU A 765 2.66 -75.80 -80.78
C LEU A 765 3.75 -76.56 -81.71
N ASP A 766 3.59 -76.71 -83.09
CA ASP A 766 4.58 -77.12 -84.21
C ASP A 766 4.33 -76.54 -85.68
N ALA A 767 5.32 -76.32 -86.62
CA ALA A 767 5.24 -75.31 -87.74
C ALA A 767 6.09 -75.36 -89.10
N SER A 768 5.92 -76.28 -90.08
CA SER A 768 6.85 -76.41 -91.25
C SER A 768 6.38 -76.07 -92.70
N ALA A 769 5.15 -75.57 -92.96
CA ALA A 769 4.63 -75.38 -94.34
C ALA A 769 4.27 -73.92 -94.75
N ARG A 770 4.61 -72.91 -93.93
CA ARG A 770 4.05 -71.54 -93.95
C ARG A 770 4.48 -70.63 -95.12
N ASP A 771 5.73 -70.75 -95.59
CA ASP A 771 6.33 -69.68 -96.40
C ASP A 771 5.75 -69.53 -97.82
N GLY A 772 5.20 -70.59 -98.41
CA GLY A 772 4.67 -70.55 -99.79
C GLY A 772 3.30 -69.88 -99.95
N LEU A 773 2.50 -69.80 -98.88
CA LEU A 773 1.15 -69.22 -98.91
C LEU A 773 1.15 -67.73 -98.55
N LEU A 774 2.23 -67.25 -97.93
CA LEU A 774 2.35 -65.89 -97.41
C LEU A 774 2.59 -64.87 -98.53
N GLU A 775 3.37 -65.26 -99.53
CA GLU A 775 3.68 -64.45 -100.72
C GLU A 775 2.44 -64.19 -101.60
N ALA A 776 1.50 -65.14 -101.64
CA ALA A 776 0.24 -64.99 -102.38
C ALA A 776 -0.79 -64.07 -101.68
N LEU A 777 -0.79 -64.05 -100.34
CA LEU A 777 -1.65 -63.15 -99.55
C LEU A 777 -1.19 -61.69 -99.61
N GLU A 778 0.13 -61.46 -99.60
CA GLU A 778 0.69 -60.10 -99.62
C GLU A 778 0.28 -59.33 -100.87
N LEU A 779 0.30 -59.98 -102.04
CA LEU A 779 -0.08 -59.37 -103.31
C LEU A 779 -1.58 -58.98 -103.37
N ALA A 780 -2.46 -59.76 -102.74
CA ALA A 780 -3.88 -59.45 -102.65
C ALA A 780 -4.18 -58.35 -101.61
N ARG A 781 -3.47 -58.36 -100.46
CA ARG A 781 -3.64 -57.35 -99.38
C ARG A 781 -3.29 -55.94 -99.83
N GLU A 782 -2.29 -55.77 -100.69
CA GLU A 782 -1.93 -54.46 -101.23
C GLU A 782 -3.08 -53.78 -102.01
N GLY A 783 -3.94 -54.56 -102.67
CA GLY A 783 -5.13 -54.08 -103.37
C GLY A 783 -6.26 -53.64 -102.42
N GLU A 784 -6.55 -54.43 -101.38
CA GLU A 784 -7.60 -54.11 -100.39
C GLU A 784 -7.23 -52.91 -99.51
N VAL A 785 -5.96 -52.82 -99.08
CA VAL A 785 -5.49 -51.72 -98.23
C VAL A 785 -5.62 -50.38 -98.95
N ARG A 786 -5.34 -50.32 -100.27
CA ARG A 786 -5.50 -49.11 -101.07
C ARG A 786 -6.96 -48.62 -101.12
N ALA A 787 -7.91 -49.54 -101.34
CA ALA A 787 -9.33 -49.21 -101.39
C ALA A 787 -9.93 -48.89 -100.00
N ARG A 788 -9.48 -49.54 -98.92
CA ARG A 788 -9.89 -49.21 -97.55
C ARG A 788 -9.34 -47.87 -97.05
N LEU A 789 -8.12 -47.50 -97.45
CA LEU A 789 -7.55 -46.18 -97.16
C LEU A 789 -8.39 -45.06 -97.78
N GLU A 790 -8.93 -45.27 -98.98
CA GLU A 790 -9.81 -44.31 -99.66
C GLU A 790 -11.17 -44.16 -98.95
N ILE A 791 -11.73 -45.26 -98.42
CA ILE A 791 -12.94 -45.19 -97.56
C ILE A 791 -12.65 -44.49 -96.24
N GLU A 792 -11.57 -44.84 -95.55
CA GLU A 792 -11.29 -44.26 -94.23
C GLU A 792 -10.88 -42.78 -94.34
N THR A 793 -10.20 -42.38 -95.41
CA THR A 793 -9.93 -40.96 -95.70
C THR A 793 -11.22 -40.18 -95.98
N LEU A 794 -12.20 -40.74 -96.69
CA LEU A 794 -13.51 -40.11 -96.89
C LEU A 794 -14.36 -40.10 -95.61
N ARG A 795 -14.37 -41.19 -94.82
CA ARG A 795 -15.06 -41.24 -93.52
C ARG A 795 -14.47 -40.27 -92.51
N GLU A 796 -13.16 -40.15 -92.47
CA GLU A 796 -12.49 -39.21 -91.56
C GLU A 796 -12.73 -37.76 -91.99
N ARG A 797 -12.82 -37.48 -93.30
CA ARG A 797 -13.29 -36.18 -93.80
C ARG A 797 -14.74 -35.88 -93.43
N VAL A 798 -15.64 -36.86 -93.49
CA VAL A 798 -17.03 -36.72 -93.03
C VAL A 798 -17.09 -36.49 -91.52
N ARG A 799 -16.35 -37.27 -90.70
CA ARG A 799 -16.29 -37.08 -89.25
C ARG A 799 -15.69 -35.72 -88.88
N ALA A 800 -14.63 -35.29 -89.56
CA ALA A 800 -14.02 -33.98 -89.35
C ALA A 800 -14.99 -32.84 -89.70
N ALA A 801 -15.74 -32.97 -90.80
CA ALA A 801 -16.77 -32.00 -91.19
C ALA A 801 -17.97 -32.00 -90.22
N GLN A 802 -18.42 -33.17 -89.73
CA GLN A 802 -19.47 -33.30 -88.70
C GLN A 802 -19.02 -32.71 -87.36
N ALA A 803 -17.79 -32.97 -86.93
CA ALA A 803 -17.21 -32.37 -85.73
C ALA A 803 -17.09 -30.85 -85.86
N ARG A 804 -16.79 -30.34 -87.07
CA ARG A 804 -16.77 -28.91 -87.37
C ARG A 804 -18.16 -28.28 -87.26
N VAL A 805 -19.22 -28.94 -87.75
CA VAL A 805 -20.61 -28.50 -87.58
C VAL A 805 -21.02 -28.46 -86.11
N VAL A 806 -20.74 -29.51 -85.33
CA VAL A 806 -21.04 -29.54 -83.89
C VAL A 806 -20.24 -28.48 -83.13
N SER A 807 -18.99 -28.22 -83.53
CA SER A 807 -18.18 -27.14 -82.97
C SER A 807 -18.76 -25.76 -83.27
N LEU A 808 -19.22 -25.52 -84.51
CA LEU A 808 -19.85 -24.25 -84.91
C LEU A 808 -21.21 -24.03 -84.21
N GLU A 809 -22.00 -25.09 -84.02
CA GLU A 809 -23.26 -25.04 -83.27
C GLU A 809 -23.03 -24.71 -81.78
N ARG A 810 -22.07 -25.38 -81.14
CA ARG A 810 -21.67 -25.08 -79.75
C ARG A 810 -21.06 -23.69 -79.61
N GLN A 811 -20.25 -23.26 -80.57
CA GLN A 811 -19.65 -21.92 -80.58
C GLN A 811 -20.73 -20.84 -80.71
N ARG A 812 -21.76 -21.05 -81.54
CA ARG A 812 -22.89 -20.12 -81.65
C ARG A 812 -23.72 -20.04 -80.38
N GLU A 813 -23.94 -21.17 -79.70
CA GLU A 813 -24.67 -21.22 -78.43
C GLU A 813 -23.87 -20.55 -77.31
N HIS A 814 -22.56 -20.80 -77.25
CA HIS A 814 -21.65 -20.15 -76.33
C HIS A 814 -21.53 -18.63 -76.58
N GLU A 815 -21.45 -18.18 -77.84
CA GLU A 815 -21.47 -16.76 -78.21
C GLU A 815 -22.81 -16.09 -77.83
N ARG A 816 -23.94 -16.81 -77.91
CA ARG A 816 -25.25 -16.31 -77.46
C ARG A 816 -25.35 -16.17 -75.95
N ASP A 817 -24.88 -17.17 -75.20
CA ASP A 817 -24.92 -17.13 -73.73
C ASP A 817 -23.94 -16.09 -73.18
N ALA A 818 -22.74 -15.97 -73.78
CA ALA A 818 -21.77 -14.94 -73.46
C ALA A 818 -22.31 -13.53 -73.76
N ALA A 819 -23.01 -13.34 -74.89
CA ALA A 819 -23.66 -12.07 -75.22
C ALA A 819 -24.82 -11.74 -74.27
N ALA A 820 -25.61 -12.75 -73.85
CA ALA A 820 -26.70 -12.56 -72.88
C ALA A 820 -26.17 -12.19 -71.48
N GLU A 821 -25.06 -12.78 -71.03
CA GLU A 821 -24.40 -12.40 -69.79
C GLU A 821 -23.74 -11.01 -69.87
N ALA A 822 -23.09 -10.69 -70.99
CA ALA A 822 -22.51 -9.37 -71.22
C ALA A 822 -23.59 -8.27 -71.18
N ALA A 823 -24.77 -8.53 -71.76
CA ALA A 823 -25.92 -7.63 -71.70
C ALA A 823 -26.46 -7.44 -70.27
N ARG A 824 -26.55 -8.51 -69.46
CA ARG A 824 -26.96 -8.40 -68.04
C ARG A 824 -25.94 -7.59 -67.22
N ARG A 825 -24.64 -7.81 -67.43
CA ARG A 825 -23.57 -7.06 -66.76
C ARG A 825 -23.56 -5.59 -67.18
N ALA A 826 -23.88 -5.26 -68.44
CA ALA A 826 -24.02 -3.89 -68.91
C ALA A 826 -25.17 -3.14 -68.23
N VAL A 827 -26.33 -3.78 -68.04
CA VAL A 827 -27.49 -3.16 -67.35
C VAL A 827 -27.18 -2.87 -65.87
N ILE A 828 -26.56 -3.82 -65.16
CA ILE A 828 -26.16 -3.63 -63.75
C ILE A 828 -25.11 -2.52 -63.62
N ARG A 829 -24.11 -2.47 -64.53
CA ARG A 829 -23.09 -1.41 -64.55
C ARG A 829 -23.68 -0.03 -64.78
N ARG A 830 -24.66 0.10 -65.70
CA ARG A 830 -25.37 1.36 -65.95
C ARG A 830 -26.08 1.87 -64.70
N ALA A 831 -26.80 0.99 -63.99
CA ALA A 831 -27.46 1.34 -62.73
C ALA A 831 -26.45 1.75 -61.63
N GLN A 832 -25.31 1.05 -61.52
CA GLN A 832 -24.26 1.39 -60.57
C GLN A 832 -23.58 2.73 -60.87
N ARG A 833 -23.40 3.07 -62.15
CA ARG A 833 -22.83 4.35 -62.58
C ARG A 833 -23.78 5.52 -62.29
N GLU A 834 -25.07 5.33 -62.54
CA GLU A 834 -26.10 6.33 -62.26
C GLU A 834 -26.19 6.62 -60.75
N ALA A 835 -26.15 5.57 -59.92
CA ALA A 835 -26.08 5.71 -58.46
C ALA A 835 -24.79 6.42 -57.99
N ALA A 836 -23.62 6.05 -58.51
CA ALA A 836 -22.35 6.70 -58.16
C ALA A 836 -22.29 8.16 -58.62
N SER A 837 -22.89 8.48 -59.78
CA SER A 837 -23.00 9.84 -60.31
C SER A 837 -23.91 10.70 -59.45
N GLY A 838 -25.04 10.15 -58.97
CA GLY A 838 -25.94 10.86 -58.06
C GLY A 838 -25.25 11.23 -56.75
N VAL A 839 -24.50 10.29 -56.17
CA VAL A 839 -23.73 10.53 -54.92
C VAL A 839 -22.62 11.55 -55.12
N ALA A 840 -21.86 11.47 -56.22
CA ALA A 840 -20.77 12.41 -56.52
C ALA A 840 -21.27 13.85 -56.76
N ALA A 841 -22.50 14.03 -57.24
CA ALA A 841 -23.08 15.35 -57.51
C ALA A 841 -23.49 16.12 -56.24
N GLU A 842 -23.95 15.43 -55.19
CA GLU A 842 -24.45 16.06 -53.96
C GLU A 842 -23.34 16.32 -52.92
N LEU A 843 -22.29 15.50 -52.89
CA LEU A 843 -21.19 15.59 -51.92
C LEU A 843 -20.46 16.95 -51.88
N PRO A 844 -20.17 17.65 -53.00
CA PRO A 844 -19.49 18.95 -52.97
C PRO A 844 -20.21 20.02 -52.14
N ARG A 845 -21.56 20.05 -52.19
CA ARG A 845 -22.37 21.00 -51.41
C ARG A 845 -22.29 20.70 -49.92
N ILE A 846 -22.31 19.42 -49.56
CA ILE A 846 -22.21 18.97 -48.17
C ILE A 846 -20.80 19.25 -47.64
N LEU A 847 -19.76 18.98 -48.43
CA LEU A 847 -18.37 19.29 -48.10
C LEU A 847 -18.14 20.78 -47.85
N ASP A 848 -18.69 21.67 -48.68
CA ASP A 848 -18.57 23.12 -48.47
C ASP A 848 -19.25 23.59 -47.15
N SER A 849 -20.41 23.01 -46.80
CA SER A 849 -21.07 23.29 -45.52
C SER A 849 -20.28 22.75 -44.32
N LEU A 850 -19.67 21.57 -44.45
CA LEU A 850 -18.82 20.97 -43.42
C LEU A 850 -17.52 21.76 -43.24
N ASP A 851 -16.88 22.19 -44.33
CA ASP A 851 -15.65 23.00 -44.30
C ASP A 851 -15.85 24.32 -43.54
N ARG A 852 -17.00 24.99 -43.75
CA ARG A 852 -17.40 26.17 -42.97
C ARG A 852 -17.60 25.84 -41.49
N SER A 853 -18.31 24.76 -41.19
CA SER A 853 -18.60 24.34 -39.80
C SER A 853 -17.33 23.94 -39.03
N VAL A 854 -16.39 23.24 -39.68
CA VAL A 854 -15.08 22.88 -39.11
C VAL A 854 -14.25 24.12 -38.83
N THR A 855 -14.28 25.09 -39.74
CA THR A 855 -13.53 26.35 -39.58
C THR A 855 -14.07 27.16 -38.40
N GLU A 856 -15.39 27.28 -38.27
CA GLU A 856 -16.04 27.92 -37.13
C GLU A 856 -15.71 27.20 -35.80
N ALA A 857 -15.80 25.87 -35.78
CA ALA A 857 -15.45 25.08 -34.59
C ALA A 857 -13.98 25.23 -34.18
N ARG A 858 -13.06 25.36 -35.15
CA ARG A 858 -11.63 25.63 -34.89
C ARG A 858 -11.39 27.00 -34.28
N VAL A 859 -12.13 28.03 -34.72
CA VAL A 859 -12.02 29.38 -34.13
C VAL A 859 -12.49 29.36 -32.67
N VAL A 860 -13.65 28.77 -32.40
CA VAL A 860 -14.18 28.64 -31.02
C VAL A 860 -13.24 27.82 -30.12
N LEU A 861 -12.66 26.74 -30.64
CA LEU A 861 -11.65 25.97 -29.91
C LEU A 861 -10.41 26.82 -29.58
N GLY A 862 -9.89 27.58 -30.55
CA GLY A 862 -8.74 28.46 -30.35
C GLY A 862 -8.96 29.57 -29.31
N GLU A 863 -10.15 30.18 -29.29
CA GLU A 863 -10.55 31.16 -28.28
C GLU A 863 -10.64 30.54 -26.88
N ALA A 864 -11.27 29.35 -26.78
CA ALA A 864 -11.39 28.64 -25.50
C ALA A 864 -10.03 28.16 -24.96
N GLU A 865 -9.13 27.70 -25.83
CA GLU A 865 -7.76 27.30 -25.45
C GLU A 865 -6.90 28.50 -25.02
N SER A 866 -7.06 29.65 -25.67
CA SER A 866 -6.36 30.89 -25.30
C SER A 866 -6.82 31.42 -23.94
N ALA A 867 -8.14 31.40 -23.67
CA ALA A 867 -8.70 31.79 -22.38
C ALA A 867 -8.21 30.88 -21.24
N ARG A 868 -8.17 29.56 -21.46
CA ARG A 868 -7.61 28.60 -20.49
C ARG A 868 -6.12 28.85 -20.27
N SER A 869 -5.36 29.17 -21.32
CA SER A 869 -3.94 29.49 -21.20
C SER A 869 -3.70 30.71 -20.32
N ALA A 870 -4.45 31.79 -20.54
CA ALA A 870 -4.34 33.02 -19.74
C ALA A 870 -4.69 32.77 -18.25
N GLN A 871 -5.76 32.03 -17.98
CA GLN A 871 -6.13 31.63 -16.61
C GLN A 871 -5.04 30.76 -15.95
N ASN A 872 -4.39 29.87 -16.72
CA ASN A 872 -3.32 29.04 -16.21
C ASN A 872 -2.05 29.84 -15.87
N GLU A 873 -1.71 30.84 -16.69
CA GLU A 873 -0.61 31.77 -16.40
C GLU A 873 -0.88 32.58 -15.13
N GLU A 874 -2.10 33.07 -14.95
CA GLU A 874 -2.52 33.77 -13.72
C GLU A 874 -2.45 32.85 -12.49
N LEU A 875 -2.91 31.60 -12.62
CA LEU A 875 -2.85 30.60 -11.57
C LEU A 875 -1.40 30.28 -11.15
N VAL A 876 -0.49 30.16 -12.12
CA VAL A 876 0.95 29.96 -11.85
C VAL A 876 1.53 31.16 -11.10
N GLY A 877 1.17 32.38 -11.49
CA GLY A 877 1.58 33.61 -10.80
C GLY A 877 1.10 33.66 -9.35
N LEU A 878 -0.18 33.36 -9.11
CA LEU A 878 -0.76 33.33 -7.77
C LEU A 878 -0.16 32.23 -6.88
N ARG A 879 0.13 31.04 -7.43
CA ARG A 879 0.80 29.96 -6.69
C ARG A 879 2.23 30.31 -6.29
N ALA A 880 2.98 31.01 -7.15
CA ALA A 880 4.30 31.52 -6.82
C ALA A 880 4.21 32.57 -5.69
N GLN A 881 3.21 33.44 -5.73
CA GLN A 881 2.95 34.43 -4.68
C GLN A 881 2.54 33.76 -3.34
N GLU A 882 1.66 32.75 -3.36
CA GLU A 882 1.29 31.97 -2.16
C GLU A 882 2.54 31.33 -1.54
N THR A 883 3.39 30.71 -2.37
CA THR A 883 4.62 30.06 -1.91
C THR A 883 5.56 31.07 -1.24
N SER A 884 5.77 32.24 -1.86
CA SER A 884 6.59 33.31 -1.28
C SER A 884 6.01 33.85 0.05
N LEU A 885 4.70 34.04 0.13
CA LEU A 885 4.03 34.47 1.37
C LEU A 885 4.17 33.40 2.47
N ARG A 886 4.07 32.11 2.10
CA ARG A 886 4.22 30.99 3.02
C ARG A 886 5.64 30.85 3.56
N GLU A 887 6.66 31.05 2.72
CA GLU A 887 8.06 31.08 3.15
C GLU A 887 8.33 32.25 4.11
N ARG A 888 7.81 33.45 3.82
CA ARG A 888 7.92 34.61 4.71
C ARG A 888 7.20 34.38 6.04
N LEU A 889 6.00 33.77 6.01
CA LEU A 889 5.27 33.37 7.21
C LEU A 889 6.03 32.33 8.03
N ALA A 890 6.68 31.35 7.39
CA ALA A 890 7.50 30.36 8.07
C ALA A 890 8.69 31.03 8.78
N GLY A 891 9.41 31.93 8.10
CA GLY A 891 10.52 32.68 8.70
C GLY A 891 10.09 33.60 9.84
N LEU A 892 8.94 34.27 9.73
CA LEU A 892 8.37 35.06 10.82
C LEU A 892 7.90 34.19 11.98
N THR A 893 7.33 33.02 11.71
CA THR A 893 6.90 32.08 12.76
C THR A 893 8.11 31.54 13.52
N GLU A 894 9.19 31.20 12.82
CA GLU A 894 10.47 30.80 13.45
C GLU A 894 11.07 31.96 14.25
N SER A 895 11.03 33.20 13.73
CA SER A 895 11.49 34.38 14.47
C SER A 895 10.67 34.66 15.73
N VAL A 896 9.34 34.57 15.65
CA VAL A 896 8.46 34.72 16.81
C VAL A 896 8.72 33.61 17.82
N HIS A 897 8.82 32.36 17.37
CA HIS A 897 9.16 31.24 18.24
C HIS A 897 10.54 31.38 18.89
N GLY A 898 11.52 31.93 18.17
CA GLY A 898 12.84 32.27 18.71
C GLY A 898 12.78 33.37 19.77
N LEU A 899 11.96 34.40 19.55
CA LEU A 899 11.70 35.45 20.53
C LEU A 899 10.93 34.93 21.74
N GLU A 900 9.92 34.08 21.55
CA GLU A 900 9.19 33.39 22.62
C GLU A 900 10.14 32.53 23.45
N LEU A 901 11.06 31.80 22.80
CA LEU A 901 12.07 31.00 23.48
C LEU A 901 13.04 31.89 24.26
N GLN A 902 13.47 33.03 23.72
CA GLN A 902 14.31 34.00 24.43
C GLN A 902 13.57 34.63 25.61
N ILE A 903 12.29 34.99 25.44
CA ILE A 903 11.44 35.47 26.53
C ILE A 903 11.30 34.39 27.59
N HIS A 904 11.09 33.13 27.19
CA HIS A 904 11.01 32.00 28.11
C HIS A 904 12.35 31.74 28.79
N GLU A 905 13.47 31.80 28.09
CA GLU A 905 14.82 31.67 28.64
C GLU A 905 15.12 32.79 29.63
N LYS A 906 14.77 34.03 29.30
CA LYS A 906 14.94 35.19 30.20
C LYS A 906 13.98 35.16 31.37
N LYS A 907 12.75 34.64 31.20
CA LYS A 907 11.80 34.37 32.29
C LYS A 907 12.30 33.24 33.19
N LEU A 908 12.85 32.17 32.62
CA LEU A 908 13.52 31.11 33.36
C LEU A 908 14.77 31.65 34.04
N HIS A 909 15.52 32.55 33.42
CA HIS A 909 16.71 33.15 34.01
C HIS A 909 16.31 34.07 35.17
N LEU A 910 15.28 34.90 35.00
CA LEU A 910 14.68 35.71 36.05
C LEU A 910 14.15 34.82 37.16
N ASN A 911 13.35 33.80 36.85
CA ASN A 911 12.83 32.84 37.84
C ASN A 911 13.96 32.09 38.53
N SER A 912 15.01 31.69 37.82
CA SER A 912 16.19 31.05 38.41
C SER A 912 16.98 32.02 39.26
N LEU A 913 17.02 33.31 38.89
CA LEU A 913 17.67 34.36 39.67
C LEU A 913 16.85 34.64 40.93
N LEU A 914 15.52 34.70 40.83
CA LEU A 914 14.60 34.85 41.95
C LEU A 914 14.59 33.60 42.84
N GLU A 915 14.67 32.40 42.25
CA GLU A 915 14.83 31.14 42.97
C GLU A 915 16.21 31.12 43.66
N ARG A 916 17.27 31.59 42.99
CA ARG A 916 18.59 31.79 43.61
C ARG A 916 18.59 32.87 44.67
N VAL A 917 17.84 33.95 44.54
CA VAL A 917 17.65 34.94 45.61
C VAL A 917 16.91 34.29 46.77
N SER A 918 15.83 33.55 46.51
CA SER A 918 15.05 32.85 47.54
C SER A 918 15.87 31.74 48.21
N SER A 919 16.76 31.07 47.47
CA SER A 919 17.59 29.98 47.95
C SER A 919 18.86 30.48 48.66
N GLU A 920 19.61 31.40 48.04
CA GLU A 920 20.85 31.95 48.59
C GLU A 920 20.57 32.99 49.69
N LEU A 921 19.51 33.81 49.54
CA LEU A 921 19.24 34.97 50.40
C LEU A 921 17.93 34.85 51.22
N ALA A 922 16.99 33.99 50.84
CA ALA A 922 15.68 33.81 51.50
C ALA A 922 14.84 35.10 51.56
N LEU A 923 14.91 35.88 50.47
CA LEU A 923 14.12 37.11 50.27
C LEU A 923 13.18 36.91 49.09
N ASP A 924 11.97 37.45 49.23
CA ASP A 924 11.00 37.53 48.13
C ASP A 924 11.32 38.72 47.21
N GLU A 925 10.89 38.66 45.95
CA GLU A 925 11.22 39.65 44.92
C GLU A 925 10.87 41.08 45.33
N ASP A 926 9.65 41.28 45.84
CA ASP A 926 9.16 42.60 46.23
C ASP A 926 9.99 43.19 47.38
N ILE A 927 10.42 42.35 48.33
CA ILE A 927 11.27 42.74 49.45
C ILE A 927 12.70 43.02 48.98
N LEU A 928 13.24 42.18 48.09
CA LEU A 928 14.57 42.37 47.51
C LEU A 928 14.68 43.71 46.79
N VAL A 929 13.70 44.06 45.95
CA VAL A 929 13.71 45.32 45.19
C VAL A 929 13.36 46.50 46.09
N ALA A 930 12.41 46.36 47.03
CA ALA A 930 12.01 47.44 47.91
C ALA A 930 13.06 47.82 48.95
N GLU A 931 13.78 46.85 49.54
CA GLU A 931 14.77 47.09 50.60
C GLU A 931 16.22 47.17 50.10
N TYR A 932 16.52 46.50 48.98
CA TYR A 932 17.89 46.37 48.45
C TYR A 932 18.03 46.84 46.99
N GLY A 933 16.99 47.42 46.39
CA GLY A 933 17.01 47.96 45.04
C GLY A 933 18.02 49.10 44.83
N PRO A 934 18.33 49.44 43.56
CA PRO A 934 19.29 50.49 43.23
C PRO A 934 18.88 51.88 43.74
N ASP A 935 17.60 52.08 44.06
CA ASP A 935 17.07 53.33 44.61
C ASP A 935 17.18 53.43 46.15
N GLN A 936 17.68 52.39 46.85
CA GLN A 936 17.80 52.33 48.32
C GLN A 936 19.22 52.62 48.83
N LEU A 937 19.33 53.24 50.01
CA LEU A 937 20.62 53.58 50.66
C LEU A 937 21.27 52.34 51.34
N VAL A 938 22.60 52.32 51.42
CA VAL A 938 23.42 51.20 51.95
C VAL A 938 23.99 51.52 53.35
N PRO A 939 23.82 50.65 54.38
CA PRO A 939 24.39 50.82 55.73
C PRO A 939 25.92 50.66 55.82
N ARG A 940 26.58 51.34 56.77
CA ARG A 940 28.03 51.24 57.08
C ARG A 940 28.35 50.04 58.00
N ASP A 941 29.47 49.34 57.78
CA ASP A 941 29.87 48.12 58.53
C ASP A 941 30.29 48.38 60.01
N PRO A 942 29.94 47.51 60.97
CA PRO A 942 30.35 47.64 62.36
C PRO A 942 31.79 47.12 62.56
N GLY A 943 32.71 48.00 62.93
CA GLY A 943 34.10 47.65 63.31
C GLY A 943 35.21 48.34 62.50
N VAL A 944 34.88 49.28 61.62
CA VAL A 944 35.87 50.15 60.98
C VAL A 944 35.97 51.45 61.79
N GLU A 945 37.01 51.60 62.61
CA GLU A 945 37.32 52.90 63.22
C GLU A 945 37.71 53.89 62.11
N PRO A 946 37.22 55.14 62.17
CA PRO A 946 37.50 56.13 61.14
C PRO A 946 38.97 56.56 61.23
N ASP A 947 39.67 56.51 60.11
CA ASP A 947 40.95 57.19 59.95
C ASP A 947 40.64 58.64 59.55
N GLY A 948 40.44 59.51 60.55
CA GLY A 948 40.29 60.96 60.38
C GLY A 948 39.20 61.62 61.22
N ASP A 949 39.58 62.73 61.88
CA ASP A 949 38.70 63.65 62.62
C ASP A 949 37.70 64.34 61.69
N GLU A 950 36.52 63.76 61.49
CA GLU A 950 35.31 64.52 61.14
C GLU A 950 34.07 63.73 61.59
N VAL A 951 33.42 64.26 62.64
CA VAL A 951 32.13 63.77 63.15
C VAL A 951 31.04 64.27 62.21
N LEU A 952 30.54 63.38 61.35
CA LEU A 952 29.29 63.57 60.62
C LEU A 952 28.37 62.37 60.94
N GLU A 953 27.19 62.68 61.45
CA GLU A 953 26.19 61.74 62.02
C GLU A 953 25.45 60.86 60.99
N ASP A 954 25.85 60.83 59.71
CA ASP A 954 25.11 60.06 58.69
C ASP A 954 25.66 58.64 58.47
N THR A 955 24.78 57.66 58.69
CA THR A 955 25.10 56.22 58.72
C THR A 955 24.88 55.47 57.39
N ALA A 956 24.54 56.12 56.27
CA ALA A 956 24.21 55.45 54.99
C ALA A 956 24.65 56.19 53.69
N ILE A 957 24.89 55.45 52.59
CA ILE A 957 25.39 55.97 51.27
C ILE A 957 24.56 55.48 50.05
N PRO A 958 24.50 56.21 48.91
CA PRO A 958 23.79 55.77 47.68
C PRO A 958 24.38 54.53 47.00
N PHE A 959 23.57 53.76 46.28
CA PHE A 959 23.99 52.55 45.56
C PHE A 959 24.84 52.86 44.32
N ASP A 960 26.06 52.30 44.29
CA ASP A 960 26.91 52.26 43.10
C ASP A 960 27.36 50.82 42.89
N ARG A 961 26.98 50.24 41.75
CA ARG A 961 27.28 48.85 41.39
C ARG A 961 28.77 48.54 41.47
N ARG A 962 29.65 49.46 41.07
CA ARG A 962 31.11 49.23 41.11
C ARG A 962 31.64 49.18 42.54
N ILE A 963 31.08 50.00 43.43
CA ILE A 963 31.47 50.02 44.85
C ILE A 963 30.94 48.77 45.56
N GLN A 964 29.69 48.35 45.30
CA GLN A 964 29.14 47.13 45.90
C GLN A 964 29.78 45.85 45.34
N GLN A 965 30.15 45.82 44.06
CA GLN A 965 30.94 44.72 43.50
C GLN A 965 32.34 44.66 44.12
N ARG A 966 32.96 45.81 44.43
CA ARG A 966 34.24 45.83 45.13
C ARG A 966 34.10 45.39 46.59
N ARG A 967 33.04 45.82 47.29
CA ARG A 967 32.70 45.38 48.65
C ARG A 967 32.43 43.88 48.70
N LEU A 968 31.65 43.36 47.74
CA LEU A 968 31.42 41.93 47.54
C LEU A 968 32.76 41.22 47.26
N ALA A 969 33.58 41.73 46.35
CA ALA A 969 34.87 41.11 46.00
C ALA A 969 35.89 41.15 47.15
N GLU A 970 35.87 42.16 48.02
CA GLU A 970 36.73 42.24 49.21
C GLU A 970 36.23 41.31 50.34
N ALA A 971 34.91 41.22 50.55
CA ALA A 971 34.30 40.26 51.48
C ALA A 971 34.44 38.82 50.99
N GLU A 972 34.26 38.56 49.69
CA GLU A 972 34.54 37.30 49.01
C GLU A 972 36.04 37.00 48.99
N ARG A 973 36.93 38.00 48.90
CA ARG A 973 38.37 37.79 49.06
C ARG A 973 38.72 37.37 50.48
N LYS A 974 38.12 37.97 51.50
CA LYS A 974 38.32 37.55 52.90
C LYS A 974 37.73 36.15 53.14
N LEU A 975 36.55 35.86 52.60
CA LEU A 975 35.94 34.53 52.57
C LEU A 975 36.82 33.53 51.79
N ALA A 976 37.44 33.95 50.70
CA ALA A 976 38.33 33.14 49.86
C ALA A 976 39.76 33.01 50.45
N GLN A 977 40.20 33.95 51.29
CA GLN A 977 41.45 33.89 52.06
C GLN A 977 41.35 32.90 53.22
N LEU A 978 40.17 32.80 53.85
CA LEU A 978 39.82 31.66 54.70
C LEU A 978 39.76 30.34 53.91
N GLY A 979 39.84 30.43 52.57
CA GLY A 979 39.80 29.30 51.63
C GLY A 979 38.37 28.94 51.29
N ARG A 980 38.16 27.91 50.46
CA ARG A 980 36.82 27.35 50.30
C ARG A 980 36.42 26.69 51.61
N VAL A 981 35.80 27.52 52.41
CA VAL A 981 35.24 27.16 53.67
C VAL A 981 33.92 26.49 53.35
N ASN A 982 33.89 25.18 53.52
CA ASN A 982 32.76 24.39 53.08
C ASN A 982 31.73 24.36 54.24
N PRO A 983 30.64 25.16 54.19
CA PRO A 983 29.63 25.19 55.25
C PRO A 983 28.88 23.86 55.33
N LEU A 984 28.83 23.17 54.20
CA LEU A 984 28.31 21.83 54.04
C LEU A 984 29.39 20.79 54.35
N ALA A 985 30.66 21.11 54.62
CA ALA A 985 31.66 20.07 54.90
C ALA A 985 31.29 19.23 56.12
N LEU A 986 30.44 19.74 57.00
CA LEU A 986 29.86 18.97 58.09
C LEU A 986 28.83 17.94 57.61
N GLU A 987 28.03 18.26 56.60
CA GLU A 987 26.95 17.41 56.06
C GLU A 987 27.40 16.57 54.86
N GLU A 988 28.16 17.16 53.93
CA GLU A 988 28.80 16.54 52.78
C GLU A 988 29.87 15.53 53.17
N PHE A 989 30.63 15.74 54.26
CA PHE A 989 31.54 14.70 54.73
C PHE A 989 30.75 13.44 55.10
N ALA A 990 29.62 13.59 55.78
CA ALA A 990 28.74 12.47 56.13
C ALA A 990 28.04 11.86 54.90
N ALA A 991 27.58 12.69 53.96
CA ALA A 991 26.88 12.23 52.75
C ALA A 991 27.82 11.58 51.72
N LEU A 992 29.02 12.12 51.51
CA LEU A 992 30.04 11.54 50.62
C LEU A 992 30.63 10.25 51.19
N GLU A 993 30.69 10.10 52.52
CA GLU A 993 31.10 8.85 53.16
C GLU A 993 30.09 7.72 52.89
N GLN A 994 28.78 7.99 53.05
CA GLN A 994 27.71 7.04 52.69
C GLN A 994 27.68 6.73 51.18
N ARG A 995 27.83 7.76 50.33
CA ARG A 995 27.82 7.59 48.87
C ARG A 995 29.03 6.83 48.35
N HIS A 996 30.21 7.07 48.94
CA HIS A 996 31.41 6.30 48.63
C HIS A 996 31.24 4.83 49.03
N ALA A 997 30.65 4.55 50.20
CA ALA A 997 30.36 3.18 50.62
C ALA A 997 29.41 2.46 49.65
N PHE A 998 28.30 3.11 49.26
CA PHE A 998 27.34 2.57 48.29
C PHE A 998 27.95 2.33 46.90
N LEU A 999 28.72 3.28 46.37
CA LEU A 999 29.36 3.14 45.04
C LEU A 999 30.48 2.09 45.04
N THR A 1000 31.17 1.90 46.17
CA THR A 1000 32.18 0.84 46.31
C THR A 1000 31.53 -0.55 46.33
N GLU A 1001 30.38 -0.69 46.98
CA GLU A 1001 29.56 -1.91 46.97
C GLU A 1001 29.02 -2.21 45.55
N GLN A 1002 28.44 -1.23 44.88
CA GLN A 1002 27.98 -1.36 43.49
C GLN A 1002 29.12 -1.64 42.49
N LEU A 1003 30.31 -1.06 42.70
CA LEU A 1003 31.49 -1.39 41.90
C LEU A 1003 31.95 -2.82 42.15
N ALA A 1004 31.92 -3.29 43.40
CA ALA A 1004 32.24 -4.68 43.71
C ALA A 1004 31.26 -5.63 43.01
N ASP A 1005 29.96 -5.33 43.07
CA ASP A 1005 28.91 -6.13 42.41
C ASP A 1005 29.03 -6.12 40.87
N LEU A 1006 29.33 -4.97 40.26
CA LEU A 1006 29.53 -4.87 38.81
C LEU A 1006 30.87 -5.47 38.37
N THR A 1007 31.91 -5.37 39.18
CA THR A 1007 33.18 -6.06 38.90
C THR A 1007 33.00 -7.56 39.01
N GLN A 1008 32.23 -8.03 40.00
CA GLN A 1008 31.83 -9.43 40.12
C GLN A 1008 30.99 -9.85 38.91
N THR A 1009 29.98 -9.07 38.52
CA THR A 1009 29.18 -9.34 37.32
C THR A 1009 30.03 -9.35 36.05
N ARG A 1010 31.07 -8.49 35.97
CA ARG A 1010 32.01 -8.48 34.83
C ARG A 1010 32.80 -9.77 34.80
N GLN A 1011 33.32 -10.18 35.95
CA GLN A 1011 34.02 -11.45 36.10
C GLN A 1011 33.08 -12.60 35.76
N ASP A 1012 31.84 -12.60 36.25
CA ASP A 1012 30.84 -13.61 35.94
C ASP A 1012 30.52 -13.65 34.44
N LEU A 1013 30.40 -12.51 33.76
CA LEU A 1013 30.18 -12.45 32.31
C LEU A 1013 31.40 -12.92 31.51
N LEU A 1014 32.62 -12.57 31.96
CA LEU A 1014 33.86 -13.06 31.38
C LEU A 1014 34.01 -14.57 31.60
N THR A 1015 33.71 -15.06 32.79
CA THR A 1015 33.64 -16.48 33.13
C THR A 1015 32.58 -17.17 32.28
N ILE A 1016 31.39 -16.60 32.10
CA ILE A 1016 30.37 -17.12 31.19
C ILE A 1016 30.89 -17.16 29.75
N ILE A 1017 31.64 -16.16 29.29
CA ILE A 1017 32.24 -16.17 27.94
C ILE A 1017 33.31 -17.28 27.83
N THR A 1018 34.18 -17.40 28.82
CA THR A 1018 35.20 -18.45 28.88
C THR A 1018 34.57 -19.83 28.97
N ASP A 1019 33.59 -20.03 29.85
CA ASP A 1019 32.81 -21.25 29.98
C ASP A 1019 32.06 -21.56 28.68
N LEU A 1020 31.49 -20.56 28.01
CA LEU A 1020 30.88 -20.73 26.69
C LEU A 1020 31.91 -21.11 25.64
N ASP A 1021 33.11 -20.52 25.65
CA ASP A 1021 34.19 -20.86 24.73
C ASP A 1021 34.74 -22.26 24.96
N GLU A 1022 35.04 -22.63 26.20
CA GLU A 1022 35.47 -23.98 26.58
C GLU A 1022 34.38 -24.99 26.25
N ARG A 1023 33.11 -24.66 26.51
CA ARG A 1023 31.98 -25.51 26.17
C ARG A 1023 31.78 -25.60 24.66
N MET A 1024 31.94 -24.53 23.89
CA MET A 1024 31.90 -24.57 22.43
C MET A 1024 33.06 -25.37 21.84
N GLN A 1025 34.27 -25.21 22.37
CA GLN A 1025 35.45 -25.99 21.97
C GLN A 1025 35.23 -27.47 22.29
N THR A 1026 34.72 -27.79 23.47
CA THR A 1026 34.45 -29.17 23.90
C THR A 1026 33.32 -29.80 23.08
N ILE A 1027 32.22 -29.07 22.88
CA ILE A 1027 31.08 -29.54 22.05
C ILE A 1027 31.53 -29.70 20.60
N PHE A 1028 32.33 -28.78 20.05
CA PHE A 1028 32.85 -28.89 18.68
C PHE A 1028 33.86 -30.03 18.57
N ALA A 1029 34.77 -30.18 19.54
CA ALA A 1029 35.75 -31.26 19.56
C ALA A 1029 35.08 -32.63 19.64
N SER A 1030 34.13 -32.79 20.56
CA SER A 1030 33.28 -33.98 20.64
C SER A 1030 32.51 -34.18 19.35
N ALA A 1031 31.80 -33.16 18.84
CA ALA A 1031 31.02 -33.30 17.61
C ALA A 1031 31.89 -33.63 16.39
N PHE A 1032 33.09 -33.07 16.28
CA PHE A 1032 34.04 -33.39 15.23
C PHE A 1032 34.56 -34.82 15.38
N GLU A 1033 34.90 -35.25 16.59
CA GLU A 1033 35.39 -36.60 16.86
C GLU A 1033 34.30 -37.65 16.62
N ASP A 1034 33.09 -37.41 17.13
CA ASP A 1034 31.91 -38.24 16.91
C ASP A 1034 31.59 -38.34 15.41
N THR A 1035 31.66 -37.20 14.69
CA THR A 1035 31.48 -37.18 13.23
C THR A 1035 32.62 -37.89 12.51
N ARG A 1036 33.86 -37.79 13.00
CA ARG A 1036 35.03 -38.46 12.41
C ARG A 1036 34.92 -39.97 12.54
N GLU A 1037 34.52 -40.45 13.72
CA GLU A 1037 34.29 -41.86 13.97
C GLU A 1037 33.10 -42.37 13.16
N ALA A 1038 31.98 -41.64 13.19
CA ALA A 1038 30.79 -41.97 12.40
C ALA A 1038 31.10 -41.99 10.90
N PHE A 1039 31.89 -41.04 10.38
CA PHE A 1039 32.30 -41.01 8.98
C PHE A 1039 33.20 -42.20 8.65
N GLY A 1040 34.13 -42.56 9.55
CA GLY A 1040 34.95 -43.76 9.42
C GLY A 1040 34.16 -45.08 9.41
N GLN A 1041 32.97 -45.12 10.03
CA GLN A 1041 32.08 -46.30 10.05
C GLN A 1041 31.09 -46.31 8.87
N VAL A 1042 30.49 -45.16 8.56
CA VAL A 1042 29.47 -44.99 7.52
C VAL A 1042 30.09 -45.05 6.12
N PHE A 1043 31.29 -44.49 5.94
CA PHE A 1043 31.94 -44.45 4.65
C PHE A 1043 32.24 -45.85 4.08
N PRO A 1044 32.82 -46.81 4.85
CA PRO A 1044 33.04 -48.18 4.36
C PRO A 1044 31.74 -48.98 4.14
N LEU A 1045 30.66 -48.62 4.84
CA LEU A 1045 29.35 -49.24 4.65
C LEU A 1045 28.76 -48.87 3.28
N LEU A 1046 28.89 -47.60 2.89
CA LEU A 1046 28.48 -47.09 1.58
C LEU A 1046 29.49 -47.44 0.47
N PHE A 1047 30.79 -47.49 0.77
CA PHE A 1047 31.89 -47.87 -0.14
C PHE A 1047 32.69 -49.06 0.39
N PRO A 1048 32.32 -50.32 0.07
CA PRO A 1048 33.04 -51.49 0.56
C PRO A 1048 34.50 -51.50 0.05
N GLY A 1049 35.46 -51.45 0.97
CA GLY A 1049 36.90 -51.42 0.70
C GLY A 1049 37.51 -50.01 0.48
N GLY A 1050 36.69 -48.95 0.50
CA GLY A 1050 37.16 -47.56 0.51
C GLY A 1050 37.40 -47.06 1.95
N THR A 1051 38.25 -46.05 2.10
CA THR A 1051 38.46 -45.38 3.39
C THR A 1051 38.22 -43.87 3.25
N GLY A 1052 37.49 -43.28 4.21
CA GLY A 1052 37.26 -41.85 4.31
C GLY A 1052 37.75 -41.35 5.66
N SER A 1053 38.37 -40.17 5.70
CA SER A 1053 38.78 -39.51 6.93
C SER A 1053 38.57 -38.00 6.85
N ILE A 1054 38.18 -37.40 7.97
CA ILE A 1054 38.09 -35.96 8.14
C ILE A 1054 39.23 -35.47 9.04
N SER A 1055 39.82 -34.33 8.71
CA SER A 1055 40.92 -33.70 9.44
C SER A 1055 40.69 -32.21 9.61
N LEU A 1056 41.26 -31.64 10.67
CA LEU A 1056 41.23 -30.20 10.94
C LEU A 1056 42.38 -29.51 10.20
N THR A 1057 42.15 -28.32 9.66
CA THR A 1057 43.21 -27.53 9.00
C THR A 1057 44.22 -26.99 10.00
N ASP A 1058 43.76 -26.61 11.20
CA ASP A 1058 44.56 -26.14 12.33
C ASP A 1058 44.10 -26.83 13.63
N PRO A 1059 44.73 -27.94 14.04
CA PRO A 1059 44.32 -28.69 15.22
C PRO A 1059 44.50 -27.95 16.56
N ASP A 1060 45.37 -26.94 16.61
CA ASP A 1060 45.71 -26.23 17.86
C ASP A 1060 44.70 -25.11 18.18
N ASN A 1061 43.88 -24.69 17.20
CA ASN A 1061 42.87 -23.65 17.38
C ASN A 1061 41.45 -24.13 17.04
N MET A 1062 40.82 -24.77 18.02
CA MET A 1062 39.50 -25.38 17.87
C MET A 1062 38.36 -24.38 17.58
N LEU A 1063 38.56 -23.08 17.84
CA LEU A 1063 37.56 -22.03 17.60
C LEU A 1063 37.54 -21.50 16.17
N THR A 1064 38.64 -21.59 15.42
CA THR A 1064 38.74 -21.03 14.05
C THR A 1064 39.19 -22.02 12.99
N THR A 1065 39.51 -23.27 13.37
CA THR A 1065 39.93 -24.32 12.43
C THR A 1065 38.84 -24.73 11.42
N GLY A 1066 39.24 -25.01 10.18
CA GLY A 1066 38.38 -25.55 9.13
C GLY A 1066 38.44 -27.07 9.05
N ILE A 1067 37.54 -27.67 8.27
CA ILE A 1067 37.40 -29.12 8.10
C ILE A 1067 37.77 -29.54 6.67
N GLU A 1068 38.80 -30.37 6.55
CA GLU A 1068 39.17 -31.06 5.32
C GLU A 1068 38.63 -32.49 5.31
N VAL A 1069 38.07 -32.88 4.17
CA VAL A 1069 37.50 -34.21 3.96
C VAL A 1069 38.33 -34.92 2.90
N SER A 1070 38.88 -36.07 3.27
CA SER A 1070 39.72 -36.90 2.41
C SER A 1070 39.05 -38.25 2.19
N VAL A 1071 38.93 -38.65 0.92
CA VAL A 1071 38.21 -39.87 0.52
C VAL A 1071 39.10 -40.70 -0.40
N ARG A 1072 39.14 -42.02 -0.14
CA ARG A 1072 39.90 -42.99 -0.94
C ARG A 1072 39.00 -44.15 -1.39
N PRO A 1073 38.53 -44.13 -2.64
CA PRO A 1073 37.83 -45.26 -3.25
C PRO A 1073 38.77 -46.44 -3.53
N VAL A 1074 38.20 -47.64 -3.70
CA VAL A 1074 38.95 -48.89 -3.97
C VAL A 1074 39.84 -48.73 -5.21
N GLY A 1075 41.15 -48.97 -5.05
CA GLY A 1075 42.11 -49.02 -6.16
C GLY A 1075 42.76 -47.70 -6.61
N LYS A 1076 42.47 -46.56 -5.96
CA LYS A 1076 43.07 -45.24 -6.30
C LYS A 1076 43.91 -44.64 -5.14
N LYS A 1077 44.87 -43.75 -5.46
CA LYS A 1077 45.62 -42.93 -4.48
C LYS A 1077 44.86 -41.61 -4.22
N ILE A 1078 45.08 -41.03 -3.04
CA ILE A 1078 44.36 -39.89 -2.43
C ILE A 1078 44.13 -38.74 -3.44
N GLU A 1079 42.88 -38.30 -3.62
CA GLU A 1079 42.55 -37.10 -4.39
C GLU A 1079 41.40 -36.29 -3.75
N ARG A 1080 41.47 -34.96 -3.89
CA ARG A 1080 40.50 -33.99 -3.38
C ARG A 1080 39.09 -34.30 -3.93
N LEU A 1081 38.04 -34.03 -3.13
CA LEU A 1081 36.62 -34.30 -3.47
C LEU A 1081 36.17 -33.85 -4.87
N SER A 1082 36.86 -32.86 -5.45
CA SER A 1082 36.62 -32.32 -6.79
C SER A 1082 36.91 -33.30 -7.95
N LEU A 1083 37.69 -34.36 -7.73
CA LEU A 1083 38.18 -35.28 -8.78
C LEU A 1083 37.41 -36.62 -8.87
N LEU A 1084 36.36 -36.81 -8.05
CA LEU A 1084 35.54 -38.02 -8.03
C LEU A 1084 34.42 -37.99 -9.10
N SER A 1085 33.92 -39.17 -9.52
CA SER A 1085 32.79 -39.26 -10.47
C SER A 1085 31.48 -38.75 -9.84
N GLY A 1086 30.50 -38.32 -10.66
CA GLY A 1086 29.25 -37.71 -10.19
C GLY A 1086 28.47 -38.54 -9.15
N GLY A 1087 28.42 -39.86 -9.32
CA GLY A 1087 27.79 -40.79 -8.36
C GLY A 1087 28.61 -40.97 -7.07
N GLU A 1088 29.94 -41.07 -7.18
CA GLU A 1088 30.83 -41.19 -6.02
C GLU A 1088 30.87 -39.90 -5.18
N ARG A 1089 30.79 -38.72 -5.81
CA ARG A 1089 30.68 -37.43 -5.12
C ARG A 1089 29.40 -37.33 -4.31
N SER A 1090 28.27 -37.72 -4.91
CA SER A 1090 26.97 -37.70 -4.25
C SER A 1090 26.95 -38.66 -3.05
N LEU A 1091 27.47 -39.87 -3.22
CA LEU A 1091 27.56 -40.85 -2.13
C LEU A 1091 28.52 -40.40 -1.02
N ALA A 1092 29.63 -39.71 -1.34
CA ALA A 1092 30.55 -39.16 -0.34
C ALA A 1092 29.94 -37.98 0.44
N ALA A 1093 29.13 -37.13 -0.20
CA ALA A 1093 28.37 -36.06 0.47
C ALA A 1093 27.31 -36.65 1.40
N VAL A 1094 26.59 -37.66 0.92
CA VAL A 1094 25.60 -38.41 1.73
C VAL A 1094 26.29 -39.09 2.90
N ALA A 1095 27.47 -39.71 2.71
CA ALA A 1095 28.23 -40.31 3.79
C ALA A 1095 28.64 -39.30 4.88
N LEU A 1096 29.03 -38.07 4.48
CA LEU A 1096 29.37 -37.00 5.43
C LEU A 1096 28.15 -36.49 6.18
N LEU A 1097 27.03 -36.26 5.49
CA LEU A 1097 25.78 -35.82 6.11
C LEU A 1097 25.21 -36.88 7.05
N VAL A 1098 25.18 -38.14 6.63
CA VAL A 1098 24.78 -39.27 7.48
C VAL A 1098 25.70 -39.40 8.69
N ALA A 1099 27.01 -39.20 8.52
CA ALA A 1099 27.94 -39.22 9.65
C ALA A 1099 27.62 -38.13 10.68
N ILE A 1100 27.29 -36.92 10.21
CA ILE A 1100 26.84 -35.82 11.06
C ILE A 1100 25.52 -36.17 11.75
N PHE A 1101 24.55 -36.76 11.03
CA PHE A 1101 23.26 -37.17 11.59
C PHE A 1101 23.37 -38.29 12.62
N LYS A 1102 24.25 -39.27 12.38
CA LYS A 1102 24.53 -40.35 13.32
C LYS A 1102 25.24 -39.84 14.57
N ALA A 1103 26.15 -38.88 14.42
CA ALA A 1103 26.85 -38.26 15.54
C ALA A 1103 25.93 -37.36 16.38
N ARG A 1104 24.99 -36.64 15.74
CA ARG A 1104 24.04 -35.73 16.38
C ARG A 1104 22.62 -35.95 15.80
N PRO A 1105 21.86 -36.90 16.35
CA PRO A 1105 20.51 -37.20 15.86
C PRO A 1105 19.56 -36.04 16.13
N SER A 1106 18.79 -35.68 15.10
CA SER A 1106 17.71 -34.71 15.17
C SER A 1106 16.37 -35.45 15.32
N PRO A 1107 15.34 -34.84 15.95
CA PRO A 1107 14.06 -35.51 16.18
C PRO A 1107 13.40 -36.07 14.91
N PHE A 1108 13.65 -35.42 13.76
CA PHE A 1108 13.27 -35.92 12.45
C PHE A 1108 14.24 -35.46 11.36
N TYR A 1109 14.19 -36.11 10.19
CA TYR A 1109 14.91 -35.73 8.96
C TYR A 1109 13.97 -35.77 7.77
N ILE A 1110 14.14 -34.82 6.84
CA ILE A 1110 13.37 -34.75 5.59
C ILE A 1110 14.35 -34.91 4.43
N LEU A 1111 14.18 -35.97 3.64
CA LEU A 1111 15.06 -36.33 2.53
C LEU A 1111 14.26 -36.23 1.22
N ASP A 1112 14.64 -35.31 0.33
CA ASP A 1112 13.99 -35.07 -0.97
C ASP A 1112 14.85 -35.62 -2.11
N GLU A 1113 14.47 -36.78 -2.67
CA GLU A 1113 15.08 -37.42 -3.84
C GLU A 1113 16.61 -37.59 -3.76
N VAL A 1114 17.13 -37.82 -2.55
CA VAL A 1114 18.58 -37.93 -2.25
C VAL A 1114 19.23 -39.13 -2.97
N GLU A 1115 18.42 -40.13 -3.32
CA GLU A 1115 18.82 -41.37 -3.95
C GLU A 1115 18.76 -41.38 -5.49
N ALA A 1116 18.29 -40.29 -6.13
CA ALA A 1116 18.03 -40.24 -7.57
C ALA A 1116 19.27 -40.48 -8.46
N ALA A 1117 20.47 -40.28 -7.93
CA ALA A 1117 21.74 -40.45 -8.64
C ALA A 1117 22.50 -41.75 -8.27
N LEU A 1118 21.87 -42.66 -7.51
CA LEU A 1118 22.48 -43.89 -7.00
C LEU A 1118 22.04 -45.12 -7.79
N ASP A 1119 22.95 -46.09 -7.94
CA ASP A 1119 22.64 -47.40 -8.53
C ASP A 1119 21.99 -48.34 -7.49
N ASP A 1120 21.37 -49.44 -7.96
CA ASP A 1120 20.62 -50.37 -7.10
C ASP A 1120 21.47 -50.97 -5.95
N ALA A 1121 22.78 -51.12 -6.18
CA ALA A 1121 23.71 -51.67 -5.22
C ALA A 1121 24.05 -50.67 -4.10
N ASN A 1122 24.30 -49.39 -4.42
CA ASN A 1122 24.56 -48.37 -3.42
C ASN A 1122 23.27 -47.87 -2.75
N LEU A 1123 22.13 -47.92 -3.46
CA LEU A 1123 20.81 -47.70 -2.87
C LEU A 1123 20.54 -48.67 -1.71
N GLY A 1124 20.78 -49.98 -1.91
CA GLY A 1124 20.62 -50.96 -0.84
C GLY A 1124 21.45 -50.66 0.42
N ARG A 1125 22.68 -50.15 0.24
CA ARG A 1125 23.56 -49.74 1.36
C ARG A 1125 23.04 -48.51 2.09
N LEU A 1126 22.52 -47.54 1.34
CA LEU A 1126 21.90 -46.35 1.91
C LEU A 1126 20.63 -46.70 2.70
N LEU A 1127 19.85 -47.68 2.24
CA LEU A 1127 18.68 -48.15 2.98
C LEU A 1127 19.05 -48.78 4.33
N THR A 1128 20.14 -49.56 4.40
CA THR A 1128 20.65 -50.08 5.68
C THR A 1128 21.02 -48.96 6.65
N VAL A 1129 21.53 -47.84 6.15
CA VAL A 1129 21.81 -46.64 6.96
C VAL A 1129 20.51 -45.99 7.45
N PHE A 1130 19.49 -45.87 6.59
CA PHE A 1130 18.19 -45.32 6.99
C PHE A 1130 17.48 -46.19 8.02
N GLU A 1131 17.59 -47.52 7.92
CA GLU A 1131 17.09 -48.44 8.95
C GLU A 1131 17.76 -48.21 10.31
N GLN A 1132 19.06 -47.92 10.34
CA GLN A 1132 19.77 -47.58 11.59
C GLN A 1132 19.32 -46.23 12.15
N LEU A 1133 19.09 -45.23 11.29
CA LEU A 1133 18.63 -43.90 11.74
C LEU A 1133 17.19 -43.92 12.24
N ARG A 1134 16.34 -44.80 11.67
CA ARG A 1134 14.94 -45.01 12.08
C ARG A 1134 14.77 -45.31 13.57
N GLU A 1135 15.72 -45.99 14.22
CA GLU A 1135 15.62 -46.33 15.64
C GLU A 1135 15.64 -45.10 16.56
N SER A 1136 16.17 -43.97 16.09
CA SER A 1136 16.39 -42.77 16.90
C SER A 1136 15.68 -41.52 16.38
N SER A 1137 15.30 -41.48 15.10
CA SER A 1137 14.80 -40.28 14.42
C SER A 1137 13.65 -40.62 13.47
N GLN A 1138 12.67 -39.72 13.35
CA GLN A 1138 11.60 -39.84 12.36
C GLN A 1138 12.13 -39.46 10.95
N LEU A 1139 11.96 -40.31 9.95
CA LEU A 1139 12.44 -40.08 8.58
C LEU A 1139 11.25 -39.80 7.65
N LEU A 1140 11.22 -38.62 7.03
CA LEU A 1140 10.28 -38.27 5.97
C LEU A 1140 11.02 -38.32 4.64
N ILE A 1141 10.80 -39.36 3.84
CA ILE A 1141 11.55 -39.60 2.61
C ILE A 1141 10.65 -39.40 1.41
N ILE A 1142 11.00 -38.47 0.53
CA ILE A 1142 10.34 -38.30 -0.76
C ILE A 1142 11.12 -39.10 -1.80
N THR A 1143 10.49 -40.13 -2.34
CA THR A 1143 11.15 -41.10 -3.22
C THR A 1143 10.25 -41.60 -4.34
N HIS A 1144 10.87 -41.98 -5.46
CA HIS A 1144 10.25 -42.77 -6.52
C HIS A 1144 10.84 -44.19 -6.61
N GLN A 1145 11.80 -44.53 -5.74
CA GLN A 1145 12.51 -45.80 -5.75
C GLN A 1145 11.76 -46.86 -4.95
N LYS A 1146 11.41 -47.98 -5.59
CA LYS A 1146 10.62 -49.05 -4.98
C LYS A 1146 11.27 -49.62 -3.72
N ARG A 1147 12.59 -49.81 -3.72
CA ARG A 1147 13.33 -50.36 -2.57
C ARG A 1147 13.26 -49.46 -1.33
N THR A 1148 13.24 -48.14 -1.51
CA THR A 1148 13.07 -47.18 -0.41
C THR A 1148 11.65 -47.19 0.15
N MET A 1149 10.66 -47.55 -0.66
CA MET A 1149 9.27 -47.70 -0.21
C MET A 1149 9.07 -48.96 0.65
N GLU A 1150 9.90 -49.99 0.47
CA GLU A 1150 9.78 -51.27 1.20
C GLU A 1150 10.09 -51.14 2.70
N ILE A 1151 10.96 -50.20 3.07
CA ILE A 1151 11.34 -49.95 4.48
C ILE A 1151 10.39 -48.95 5.19
N ALA A 1152 9.37 -48.45 4.49
CA ALA A 1152 8.45 -47.43 5.00
C ALA A 1152 7.41 -48.02 5.95
N ASP A 1153 7.20 -47.36 7.09
CA ASP A 1153 6.15 -47.68 8.05
C ASP A 1153 4.80 -47.11 7.60
N ALA A 1154 4.83 -45.92 7.01
CA ALA A 1154 3.70 -45.25 6.39
C ALA A 1154 4.05 -44.78 4.97
N LEU A 1155 3.14 -45.02 4.03
CA LEU A 1155 3.25 -44.55 2.65
C LEU A 1155 2.17 -43.52 2.36
N TYR A 1156 2.58 -42.34 1.91
CA TYR A 1156 1.70 -41.30 1.40
C TYR A 1156 1.84 -41.17 -0.11
N GLY A 1157 0.82 -41.64 -0.82
CA GLY A 1157 0.67 -41.45 -2.25
C GLY A 1157 0.17 -40.05 -2.55
N VAL A 1158 0.99 -39.21 -3.17
CA VAL A 1158 0.59 -37.94 -3.76
C VAL A 1158 0.30 -38.19 -5.23
N SER A 1159 -0.94 -37.97 -5.65
CA SER A 1159 -1.34 -38.06 -7.05
C SER A 1159 -1.91 -36.72 -7.47
N MET A 1160 -1.59 -36.31 -8.70
CA MET A 1160 -2.24 -35.16 -9.31
C MET A 1160 -3.44 -35.69 -10.09
N ARG A 1161 -4.64 -35.22 -9.73
CA ARG A 1161 -5.85 -35.53 -10.51
C ARG A 1161 -5.78 -34.81 -11.86
N GLN A 1162 -6.57 -35.26 -12.85
CA GLN A 1162 -6.61 -34.65 -14.19
C GLN A 1162 -6.85 -33.11 -14.15
N ASP A 1163 -7.45 -32.66 -13.05
CA ASP A 1163 -7.78 -31.29 -12.68
C ASP A 1163 -6.59 -30.43 -12.23
N GLY A 1164 -5.36 -30.95 -12.19
CA GLY A 1164 -4.15 -30.22 -11.77
C GLY A 1164 -4.01 -29.98 -10.26
N VAL A 1165 -4.91 -30.53 -9.45
CA VAL A 1165 -4.88 -30.46 -7.97
C VAL A 1165 -4.26 -31.73 -7.41
N SER A 1166 -3.28 -31.56 -6.51
CA SER A 1166 -2.65 -32.67 -5.78
C SER A 1166 -3.61 -33.19 -4.70
N ALA A 1167 -3.81 -34.51 -4.68
CA ALA A 1167 -4.55 -35.22 -3.64
C ALA A 1167 -3.64 -36.28 -2.99
N VAL A 1168 -3.87 -36.51 -1.70
CA VAL A 1168 -3.05 -37.40 -0.88
C VAL A 1168 -3.87 -38.59 -0.42
N VAL A 1169 -3.27 -39.77 -0.50
CA VAL A 1169 -3.80 -41.01 0.06
C VAL A 1169 -2.74 -41.61 0.96
N GLY A 1170 -3.03 -41.77 2.25
CA GLY A 1170 -2.13 -42.40 3.22
C GLY A 1170 -2.49 -43.85 3.46
N GLN A 1171 -1.50 -44.73 3.55
CA GLN A 1171 -1.64 -46.12 3.96
C GLN A 1171 -0.53 -46.49 4.95
N ARG A 1172 -0.90 -47.08 6.09
CA ARG A 1172 0.06 -47.70 7.02
C ARG A 1172 0.44 -49.09 6.50
N VAL A 1173 1.73 -49.37 6.45
CA VAL A 1173 2.27 -50.62 5.89
C VAL A 1173 2.61 -51.63 6.99
N GLY A 1174 2.83 -51.15 8.23
CA GLY A 1174 3.31 -51.93 9.38
C GLY A 1174 2.44 -53.08 9.88
N ASP A 1175 1.14 -53.15 9.55
CA ASP A 1175 0.24 -54.21 10.07
C ASP A 1175 0.14 -55.47 9.19
N ARG A 1176 0.93 -55.59 8.11
CA ARG A 1176 0.93 -56.80 7.26
C ARG A 1176 1.63 -58.02 7.86
N ALA A 1177 2.32 -57.90 9.00
CA ALA A 1177 2.96 -59.04 9.68
C ALA A 1177 2.07 -59.73 10.73
N ALA A 1178 0.92 -59.15 11.12
CA ALA A 1178 0.02 -59.73 12.14
C ALA A 1178 -1.24 -60.40 11.56
N ALA A 1179 -1.48 -60.32 10.25
CA ALA A 1179 -2.65 -60.90 9.57
C ALA A 1179 -2.33 -62.14 8.69
N ALA A 1180 -1.12 -62.69 8.80
CA ALA A 1180 -0.69 -63.89 8.09
C ALA A 1180 0.14 -64.83 8.98
N VAL A 1181 -0.31 -65.06 10.22
CA VAL A 1181 0.01 -66.23 11.07
C VAL A 1181 -1.27 -66.73 11.71
#